data_AF-A0A6A5G7V1-F1
#
_entry.id   AF-A0A6A5G7V1-F1
#
_cell.length_a   1.000
_cell.length_b   1.000
_cell.length_c   1.000
_cell.angle_alpha   90.00
_cell.angle_beta   90.00
_cell.angle_gamma   90.00
#
_symmetry.space_group_name_H-M   'P 1'
#
loop_
_entity.id
_entity.type
_entity.pdbx_description
1 polymer ?
#
loop_
_entity_poly.entity_id
_entity_poly.type
_entity_poly.pdbx_seq_one_letter_code
_entity_poly.pdbx_strand_id
1 'polypeptide(L)'
;MNSDDDMIEEEDSYEESEATMIFAAEMKKQFKKEFPLKAETEKRRKEEAFRRHAPKEARKLNFDITLSPEPSELIKAKSDKENAQRQLNSLREEHERLKEMLKAKEAKLAEKSIDSEANRERILDLQERCELLKQEKDETAQEYNQSLEIWTQFGKKYYTWFNLASSQLDAVKTYVKSDGKFDNEEEIHRLNSMPRNMLRTLENFDFEEETVEMLGAGSVQEYDGVEFEVRRRAESPEAVVEAVRRADVSAANFTIPHSNQTILDDTANNTLMQEDQTMMTDGCPANRSLIDYEKDDKIQRLLLENSVLKDRLNVSMGRAEKSMLMEEKNRTLEFEKKTLQSQLDNSFGEIEALRIGRARDIFKIDEKVSTESDNSAKQMQLLDRITELIKKNNQLEKDFEAATSRMTKIMRESTDCERRNERLEDAFSNERVKNQELERERDELADRIAEQNEEVERLKEQLEDVMNRTVKVAEEPTFSSTTLGAPGDKETDAGDNTKIFHMAMNPFQAARAEYQESKKRKLTDAPDGAAQLREEQMAELEDRLELVTREKKVLEDSYNLHKDLASKFRQACIALTGLQIKLKDADEGICTVQSEYEGGSDNHFVFKYFYGTPRIDMLDVKSDASEEMIQKWEPLMKKYIGERNSIPAFLAAMTLDLEQERDFDETMHERTHTFSVLHED
;
A
#
# COMPACT_ATOMS: atom_id res chain seq x y z
N MET A 1 36.48 27.70 -4.74
CA MET A 1 36.66 26.61 -5.72
C MET A 1 35.27 26.04 -5.95
N ASN A 2 34.91 25.85 -7.22
CA ASN A 2 33.72 25.17 -7.75
C ASN A 2 32.37 25.78 -7.27
N SER A 3 31.70 26.67 -8.00
CA SER A 3 31.27 26.71 -9.42
C SER A 3 29.98 25.94 -9.68
N ASP A 4 28.97 26.71 -10.08
CA ASP A 4 27.63 26.34 -10.51
C ASP A 4 27.64 25.33 -11.68
N ASP A 5 26.58 24.53 -11.78
CA ASP A 5 26.38 23.57 -12.88
C ASP A 5 24.87 23.46 -13.23
N ASP A 6 24.25 24.60 -13.52
CA ASP A 6 22.93 24.64 -14.18
C ASP A 6 23.11 24.45 -15.70
N MET A 7 23.17 23.19 -16.12
CA MET A 7 23.24 22.78 -17.53
C MET A 7 21.89 23.03 -18.23
N ILE A 8 21.73 24.21 -18.83
CA ILE A 8 20.67 24.49 -19.81
C ILE A 8 21.11 23.94 -21.17
N GLU A 9 20.43 22.91 -21.65
CA GLU A 9 20.59 22.41 -23.02
C GLU A 9 19.89 23.37 -24.01
N GLU A 10 20.63 24.30 -24.59
CA GLU A 10 20.18 25.05 -25.77
C GLU A 10 20.38 24.19 -27.04
N GLU A 11 19.28 23.70 -27.63
CA GLU A 11 19.30 23.05 -28.95
C GLU A 11 19.63 24.08 -30.05
N ASP A 12 20.91 24.21 -30.37
CA ASP A 12 21.43 25.01 -31.49
C ASP A 12 20.99 24.41 -32.84
N SER A 13 19.77 24.77 -33.27
CA SER A 13 19.22 24.44 -34.60
C SER A 13 19.98 25.19 -35.70
N TYR A 14 21.04 24.57 -36.23
CA TYR A 14 21.78 25.08 -37.38
C TYR A 14 20.92 25.05 -38.66
N GLU A 15 20.17 26.13 -38.92
CA GLU A 15 19.53 26.36 -40.21
C GLU A 15 20.60 26.64 -41.29
N GLU A 16 20.65 25.82 -42.35
CA GLU A 16 21.53 26.06 -43.50
C GLU A 16 21.19 27.40 -44.17
N SER A 17 22.16 28.33 -44.19
CA SER A 17 21.95 29.67 -44.74
C SER A 17 21.46 29.64 -46.19
N GLU A 18 20.54 30.54 -46.54
CA GLU A 18 19.89 30.63 -47.86
C GLU A 18 20.89 30.63 -49.04
N ALA A 19 22.05 31.28 -48.87
CA ALA A 19 23.13 31.29 -49.85
C ALA A 19 23.67 29.88 -50.18
N THR A 20 23.75 28.98 -49.19
CA THR A 20 24.17 27.58 -49.35
C THR A 20 23.13 26.80 -50.15
N MET A 21 21.84 26.98 -49.86
CA MET A 21 20.76 26.37 -50.64
C MET A 21 20.76 26.83 -52.11
N ILE A 22 20.95 28.13 -52.36
CA ILE A 22 21.03 28.68 -53.72
C ILE A 22 22.25 28.11 -54.47
N PHE A 23 23.41 28.04 -53.83
CA PHE A 23 24.62 27.45 -54.41
C PHE A 23 24.43 25.95 -54.74
N ALA A 24 23.85 25.19 -53.82
CA ALA A 24 23.53 23.77 -54.04
C ALA A 24 22.54 23.57 -55.20
N ALA A 25 21.54 24.44 -55.34
CA ALA A 25 20.58 24.42 -56.45
C ALA A 25 21.26 24.73 -57.81
N GLU A 26 22.13 25.74 -57.86
CA GLU A 26 22.85 26.12 -59.10
C GLU A 26 23.86 25.02 -59.49
N MET A 27 24.58 24.44 -58.54
CA MET A 27 25.45 23.27 -58.76
C MET A 27 24.68 22.06 -59.31
N LYS A 28 23.52 21.73 -58.72
CA LYS A 28 22.65 20.61 -59.16
C LYS A 28 22.09 20.83 -60.57
N LYS A 29 21.87 22.09 -60.96
CA LYS A 29 21.43 22.53 -62.30
C LYS A 29 22.56 22.46 -63.32
N GLN A 30 23.79 22.85 -62.96
CA GLN A 30 24.97 22.65 -63.81
C GLN A 30 25.27 21.16 -64.01
N PHE A 31 25.23 20.36 -62.93
CA PHE A 31 25.46 18.92 -62.99
C PHE A 31 24.46 18.20 -63.92
N LYS A 32 23.17 18.53 -63.86
CA LYS A 32 22.16 18.00 -64.81
C LYS A 32 22.38 18.43 -66.26
N LYS A 33 23.01 19.59 -66.50
CA LYS A 33 23.32 20.10 -67.84
C LYS A 33 24.51 19.36 -68.45
N GLU A 34 25.50 18.99 -67.65
CA GLU A 34 26.71 18.29 -68.08
C GLU A 34 26.52 16.76 -68.11
N PHE A 35 25.71 16.21 -67.21
CA PHE A 35 25.39 14.78 -67.10
C PHE A 35 23.89 14.50 -67.25
N PRO A 36 23.27 14.80 -68.42
CA PRO A 36 21.86 14.56 -68.64
C PRO A 36 21.54 13.05 -68.64
N LEU A 37 20.47 12.68 -67.93
CA LEU A 37 20.06 11.28 -67.77
C LEU A 37 19.68 10.63 -69.11
N LYS A 38 19.97 9.34 -69.27
CA LYS A 38 19.69 8.59 -70.53
C LYS A 38 18.23 8.72 -70.97
N ALA A 39 17.27 8.65 -70.05
CA ALA A 39 15.85 8.81 -70.35
C ALA A 39 15.47 10.20 -70.92
N GLU A 40 16.15 11.26 -70.47
CA GLU A 40 15.88 12.64 -70.89
C GLU A 40 16.48 12.93 -72.28
N THR A 41 17.68 12.41 -72.55
CA THR A 41 18.28 12.45 -73.91
C THR A 41 17.52 11.59 -74.91
N GLU A 42 16.94 10.46 -74.48
CA GLU A 42 16.10 9.62 -75.32
C GLU A 42 14.76 10.28 -75.66
N LYS A 43 14.15 11.01 -74.70
CA LYS A 43 12.93 11.79 -74.94
C LYS A 43 13.19 12.93 -75.95
N ARG A 44 14.27 13.70 -75.79
CA ARG A 44 14.69 14.70 -76.79
C ARG A 44 14.95 14.11 -78.17
N ARG A 45 15.59 12.93 -78.26
CA ARG A 45 15.77 12.24 -79.55
C ARG A 45 14.44 11.83 -80.20
N LYS A 46 13.45 11.39 -79.43
CA LYS A 46 12.11 11.05 -79.94
C LYS A 46 11.38 12.29 -80.48
N GLU A 47 11.47 13.43 -79.78
CA GLU A 47 10.90 14.71 -80.22
C GLU A 47 11.61 15.27 -81.49
N GLU A 48 12.95 15.18 -81.57
CA GLU A 48 13.71 15.59 -82.76
C GLU A 48 13.47 14.65 -83.97
N ALA A 49 13.37 13.34 -83.75
CA ALA A 49 13.06 12.37 -84.79
C ALA A 49 11.66 12.62 -85.38
N PHE A 50 10.66 12.87 -84.52
CA PHE A 50 9.31 13.24 -84.95
C PHE A 50 9.31 14.52 -85.80
N ARG A 51 10.04 15.56 -85.37
CA ARG A 51 10.18 16.80 -86.16
C ARG A 51 10.91 16.60 -87.50
N ARG A 52 11.86 15.67 -87.60
CA ARG A 52 12.58 15.38 -88.86
C ARG A 52 11.76 14.58 -89.87
N HIS A 53 10.89 13.68 -89.43
CA HIS A 53 10.08 12.83 -90.32
C HIS A 53 8.67 13.36 -90.65
N ALA A 54 8.20 14.42 -89.98
CA ALA A 54 6.93 15.07 -90.33
C ALA A 54 7.00 15.79 -91.70
N PRO A 55 6.06 15.52 -92.65
CA PRO A 55 6.03 16.17 -93.96
C PRO A 55 5.78 17.69 -93.86
N LYS A 56 6.20 18.45 -94.88
CA LYS A 56 6.22 19.93 -94.85
C LYS A 56 4.84 20.56 -94.61
N GLU A 57 3.75 19.89 -94.96
CA GLU A 57 2.37 20.36 -94.72
C GLU A 57 1.96 20.23 -93.24
N ALA A 58 2.42 19.19 -92.55
CA ALA A 58 2.24 19.04 -91.10
C ALA A 58 3.00 20.10 -90.27
N ARG A 59 3.93 20.85 -90.88
CA ARG A 59 4.61 22.01 -90.27
C ARG A 59 3.89 23.34 -90.48
N LYS A 60 2.72 23.35 -91.16
CA LYS A 60 1.92 24.56 -91.41
C LYS A 60 0.49 24.49 -90.84
N LEU A 61 0.10 23.38 -90.24
CA LEU A 61 -1.18 23.25 -89.55
C LEU A 61 -1.04 23.67 -88.08
N ASN A 62 -1.19 24.97 -87.82
CA ASN A 62 -1.39 25.52 -86.49
C ASN A 62 -2.79 25.15 -85.99
N PHE A 63 -3.00 23.91 -85.53
CA PHE A 63 -4.27 23.49 -84.92
C PHE A 63 -4.53 24.13 -83.54
N ASP A 64 -3.54 24.79 -82.93
CA ASP A 64 -3.64 25.35 -81.58
C ASP A 64 -4.39 26.69 -81.49
N ILE A 65 -4.64 27.40 -82.59
CA ILE A 65 -5.21 28.76 -82.54
C ILE A 65 -6.76 28.77 -82.40
N THR A 66 -7.43 27.67 -82.75
CA THR A 66 -8.91 27.56 -82.66
C THR A 66 -9.41 26.65 -81.53
N LEU A 67 -8.51 26.15 -80.69
CA LEU A 67 -8.82 25.35 -79.49
C LEU A 67 -8.05 25.80 -78.24
N SER A 68 -7.22 26.85 -78.31
CA SER A 68 -6.82 27.58 -77.09
C SER A 68 -8.06 28.20 -76.45
N PRO A 69 -8.33 27.93 -75.16
CA PRO A 69 -9.24 28.76 -74.36
C PRO A 69 -8.80 30.22 -74.46
N GLU A 70 -9.73 31.17 -74.36
CA GLU A 70 -9.32 32.58 -74.35
C GLU A 70 -8.33 32.82 -73.19
N PRO A 71 -7.37 33.77 -73.31
CA PRO A 71 -6.39 34.03 -72.26
C PRO A 71 -7.04 34.29 -70.88
N SER A 72 -8.24 34.86 -70.88
CA SER A 72 -9.14 35.05 -69.73
C SER A 72 -9.56 33.72 -69.08
N GLU A 73 -10.01 32.75 -69.86
CA GLU A 73 -10.40 31.40 -69.40
C GLU A 73 -9.21 30.61 -68.89
N LEU A 74 -8.05 30.74 -69.53
CA LEU A 74 -6.83 30.01 -69.15
C LEU A 74 -6.22 30.57 -67.83
N ILE A 75 -6.29 31.90 -67.63
CA ILE A 75 -5.96 32.53 -66.34
C ILE A 75 -6.95 32.09 -65.26
N LYS A 76 -8.26 32.04 -65.56
CA LYS A 76 -9.29 31.58 -64.62
C LYS A 76 -9.07 30.12 -64.22
N ALA A 77 -8.89 29.22 -65.18
CA ALA A 77 -8.60 27.81 -64.93
C ALA A 77 -7.29 27.60 -64.13
N LYS A 78 -6.29 28.46 -64.32
CA LYS A 78 -5.08 28.46 -63.49
C LYS A 78 -5.36 28.89 -62.05
N SER A 79 -6.13 29.96 -61.85
CA SER A 79 -6.55 30.41 -60.51
C SER A 79 -7.43 29.37 -59.81
N ASP A 80 -8.35 28.73 -60.53
CA ASP A 80 -9.22 27.68 -60.01
C ASP A 80 -8.40 26.44 -59.61
N LYS A 81 -7.39 26.07 -60.41
CA LYS A 81 -6.41 25.03 -60.06
C LYS A 81 -5.57 25.40 -58.83
N GLU A 82 -5.09 26.64 -58.73
CA GLU A 82 -4.32 27.10 -57.56
C GLU A 82 -5.20 27.13 -56.29
N ASN A 83 -6.47 27.52 -56.39
CA ASN A 83 -7.44 27.45 -55.30
C ASN A 83 -7.76 26.01 -54.90
N ALA A 84 -8.02 25.11 -55.86
CA ALA A 84 -8.23 23.69 -55.59
C ALA A 84 -7.00 23.03 -54.94
N GLN A 85 -5.79 23.43 -55.35
CA GLN A 85 -4.54 22.95 -54.74
C GLN A 85 -4.39 23.43 -53.29
N ARG A 86 -4.76 24.68 -52.99
CA ARG A 86 -4.80 25.21 -51.61
C ARG A 86 -5.82 24.49 -50.75
N GLN A 87 -7.03 24.26 -51.26
CA GLN A 87 -8.06 23.48 -50.56
C GLN A 87 -7.60 22.03 -50.30
N LEU A 88 -6.97 21.38 -51.27
CA LEU A 88 -6.45 20.02 -51.12
C LEU A 88 -5.29 19.94 -50.11
N ASN A 89 -4.44 20.97 -50.02
CA ASN A 89 -3.41 21.04 -48.98
C ASN A 89 -4.04 21.26 -47.59
N SER A 90 -4.98 22.19 -47.46
CA SER A 90 -5.73 22.44 -46.21
C SER A 90 -6.44 21.17 -45.70
N LEU A 91 -7.08 20.41 -46.60
CA LEU A 91 -7.74 19.14 -46.24
C LEU A 91 -6.75 18.04 -45.82
N ARG A 92 -5.52 18.06 -46.34
CA ARG A 92 -4.45 17.13 -45.91
C ARG A 92 -3.91 17.51 -44.53
N GLU A 93 -3.72 18.79 -44.26
CA GLU A 93 -3.33 19.30 -42.94
C GLU A 93 -4.39 18.99 -41.88
N GLU A 94 -5.67 19.17 -42.22
CA GLU A 94 -6.79 18.78 -41.36
C GLU A 94 -6.87 17.27 -41.13
N HIS A 95 -6.65 16.46 -42.18
CA HIS A 95 -6.62 14.99 -42.07
C HIS A 95 -5.49 14.48 -41.15
N GLU A 96 -4.27 15.00 -41.28
CA GLU A 96 -3.18 14.59 -40.37
C GLU A 96 -3.43 15.07 -38.94
N ARG A 97 -3.96 16.29 -38.72
CA ARG A 97 -4.38 16.73 -37.37
C ARG A 97 -5.45 15.82 -36.75
N LEU A 98 -6.44 15.37 -37.54
CA LEU A 98 -7.48 14.44 -37.07
C LEU A 98 -6.88 13.08 -36.71
N LYS A 99 -5.90 12.60 -37.47
CA LYS A 99 -5.19 11.33 -37.25
C LYS A 99 -4.27 11.38 -36.03
N GLU A 100 -3.58 12.50 -35.78
CA GLU A 100 -2.84 12.76 -34.55
C GLU A 100 -3.79 12.80 -33.33
N MET A 101 -4.91 13.51 -33.44
CA MET A 101 -5.94 13.53 -32.39
C MET A 101 -6.52 12.14 -32.11
N LEU A 102 -6.67 11.29 -33.14
CA LEU A 102 -7.16 9.93 -33.00
C LEU A 102 -6.14 9.07 -32.24
N LYS A 103 -4.86 9.08 -32.64
CA LYS A 103 -3.78 8.41 -31.90
C LYS A 103 -3.69 8.86 -30.43
N ALA A 104 -3.82 10.16 -30.17
CA ALA A 104 -3.80 10.71 -28.81
C ALA A 104 -5.01 10.27 -27.97
N LYS A 105 -6.16 9.97 -28.61
CA LYS A 105 -7.33 9.38 -27.94
C LYS A 105 -7.15 7.88 -27.69
N GLU A 106 -6.56 7.15 -28.63
CA GLU A 106 -6.23 5.72 -28.46
C GLU A 106 -5.25 5.51 -27.31
N ALA A 107 -4.16 6.29 -27.24
CA ALA A 107 -3.20 6.24 -26.15
C ALA A 107 -3.85 6.49 -24.76
N LYS A 108 -4.70 7.53 -24.67
CA LYS A 108 -5.46 7.85 -23.44
C LYS A 108 -6.55 6.83 -23.09
N LEU A 109 -6.94 5.98 -24.04
CA LEU A 109 -7.89 4.90 -23.82
C LEU A 109 -7.15 3.63 -23.33
N ALA A 110 -5.97 3.35 -23.86
CA ALA A 110 -5.08 2.30 -23.35
C ALA A 110 -4.64 2.57 -21.90
N GLU A 111 -4.17 3.79 -21.60
CA GLU A 111 -3.82 4.25 -20.25
C GLU A 111 -4.97 3.99 -19.25
N LYS A 112 -6.20 4.42 -19.60
CA LYS A 112 -7.39 4.19 -18.78
C LYS A 112 -7.82 2.73 -18.67
N SER A 113 -7.46 1.88 -19.63
CA SER A 113 -7.72 0.44 -19.56
C SER A 113 -6.83 -0.18 -18.48
N ILE A 114 -5.53 0.16 -18.49
CA ILE A 114 -4.55 -0.29 -17.49
C ILE A 114 -4.96 0.20 -16.08
N ASP A 115 -5.33 1.47 -15.94
CA ASP A 115 -5.85 2.02 -14.68
C ASP A 115 -7.10 1.26 -14.19
N SER A 116 -7.99 0.85 -15.11
CA SER A 116 -9.21 0.12 -14.75
C SER A 116 -8.92 -1.32 -14.30
N GLU A 117 -7.90 -1.96 -14.89
CA GLU A 117 -7.47 -3.31 -14.57
C GLU A 117 -6.74 -3.35 -13.22
N ALA A 118 -5.81 -2.43 -12.98
CA ALA A 118 -5.14 -2.27 -11.68
C ALA A 118 -6.11 -1.91 -10.54
N ASN A 119 -7.19 -1.18 -10.83
CA ASN A 119 -8.24 -0.94 -9.84
C ASN A 119 -9.14 -2.16 -9.59
N ARG A 120 -9.35 -3.03 -10.59
CA ARG A 120 -10.08 -4.31 -10.42
C ARG A 120 -9.29 -5.26 -9.52
N GLU A 121 -7.98 -5.39 -9.75
CA GLU A 121 -7.06 -6.18 -8.94
C GLU A 121 -7.10 -5.75 -7.46
N ARG A 122 -6.91 -4.45 -7.18
CA ARG A 122 -7.04 -3.89 -5.82
C ARG A 122 -8.40 -4.14 -5.16
N ILE A 123 -9.49 -4.22 -5.93
CA ILE A 123 -10.83 -4.53 -5.39
C ILE A 123 -10.91 -6.00 -4.99
N LEU A 124 -10.28 -6.92 -5.73
CA LEU A 124 -10.20 -8.33 -5.38
C LEU A 124 -9.35 -8.53 -4.12
N ASP A 125 -8.17 -7.91 -4.03
CA ASP A 125 -7.32 -7.93 -2.83
C ASP A 125 -8.08 -7.44 -1.57
N LEU A 126 -8.88 -6.38 -1.73
CA LEU A 126 -9.70 -5.83 -0.65
C LEU A 126 -10.86 -6.76 -0.28
N GLN A 127 -11.44 -7.49 -1.24
CA GLN A 127 -12.49 -8.47 -0.98
C GLN A 127 -11.94 -9.68 -0.22
N GLU A 128 -10.85 -10.30 -0.68
CA GLU A 128 -10.17 -11.40 0.00
C GLU A 128 -9.80 -11.00 1.43
N ARG A 129 -9.22 -9.81 1.60
CA ARG A 129 -8.85 -9.30 2.93
C ARG A 129 -10.04 -9.01 3.84
N CYS A 130 -11.20 -8.63 3.29
CA CYS A 130 -12.43 -8.50 4.07
C CYS A 130 -13.00 -9.86 4.48
N GLU A 131 -12.82 -10.90 3.66
CA GLU A 131 -13.22 -12.28 4.01
C GLU A 131 -12.31 -12.87 5.10
N LEU A 132 -11.00 -12.66 5.01
CA LEU A 132 -10.04 -13.04 6.06
C LEU A 132 -10.35 -12.36 7.40
N LEU A 133 -10.56 -11.03 7.41
CA LEU A 133 -10.94 -10.29 8.63
C LEU A 133 -12.29 -10.76 9.21
N LYS A 134 -13.18 -11.30 8.38
CA LYS A 134 -14.45 -11.86 8.83
C LYS A 134 -14.24 -13.24 9.47
N GLN A 135 -13.39 -14.08 8.90
CA GLN A 135 -12.99 -15.37 9.50
C GLN A 135 -12.30 -15.15 10.86
N GLU A 136 -11.27 -14.30 10.92
CA GLU A 136 -10.55 -13.95 12.15
C GLU A 136 -11.49 -13.43 13.26
N LYS A 137 -12.48 -12.62 12.89
CA LYS A 137 -13.53 -12.14 13.82
C LYS A 137 -14.42 -13.28 14.32
N ASP A 138 -14.87 -14.17 13.44
CA ASP A 138 -15.75 -15.28 13.79
C ASP A 138 -14.99 -16.32 14.67
N GLU A 139 -13.70 -16.54 14.41
CA GLU A 139 -12.76 -17.32 15.26
C GLU A 139 -12.58 -16.68 16.64
N THR A 140 -12.23 -15.39 16.71
CA THR A 140 -12.11 -14.63 17.98
C THR A 140 -13.41 -14.69 18.79
N ALA A 141 -14.56 -14.61 18.13
CA ALA A 141 -15.86 -14.74 18.79
C ALA A 141 -16.11 -16.18 19.32
N GLN A 142 -15.61 -17.20 18.63
CA GLN A 142 -15.68 -18.59 19.09
C GLN A 142 -14.79 -18.82 20.32
N GLU A 143 -13.53 -18.34 20.30
CA GLU A 143 -12.61 -18.41 21.45
C GLU A 143 -13.15 -17.67 22.68
N TYR A 144 -13.74 -16.49 22.49
CA TYR A 144 -14.39 -15.74 23.56
C TYR A 144 -15.56 -16.51 24.18
N ASN A 145 -16.41 -17.13 23.35
CA ASN A 145 -17.54 -17.92 23.83
C ASN A 145 -17.09 -19.20 24.57
N GLN A 146 -16.04 -19.88 24.09
CA GLN A 146 -15.43 -21.02 24.79
C GLN A 146 -14.87 -20.58 26.15
N SER A 147 -14.12 -19.48 26.19
CA SER A 147 -13.59 -18.89 27.42
C SER A 147 -14.70 -18.54 28.41
N LEU A 148 -15.79 -17.92 27.95
CA LEU A 148 -16.96 -17.59 28.76
C LEU A 148 -17.63 -18.84 29.34
N GLU A 149 -17.75 -19.91 28.56
CA GLU A 149 -18.30 -21.19 29.03
C GLU A 149 -17.40 -21.83 30.08
N ILE A 150 -16.08 -21.88 29.86
CA ILE A 150 -15.10 -22.40 30.80
C ILE A 150 -15.16 -21.63 32.12
N TRP A 151 -15.14 -20.29 32.10
CA TRP A 151 -15.30 -19.45 33.29
C TRP A 151 -16.64 -19.68 34.00
N THR A 152 -17.72 -19.92 33.24
CA THR A 152 -19.04 -20.25 33.79
C THR A 152 -19.03 -21.61 34.50
N GLN A 153 -18.32 -22.61 33.96
CA GLN A 153 -18.15 -23.92 34.61
C GLN A 153 -17.25 -23.82 35.84
N PHE A 154 -16.14 -23.08 35.77
CA PHE A 154 -15.26 -22.82 36.91
C PHE A 154 -16.00 -22.11 38.05
N GLY A 155 -16.81 -21.10 37.74
CA GLY A 155 -17.68 -20.42 38.71
C GLY A 155 -18.67 -21.36 39.39
N LYS A 156 -19.27 -22.31 38.66
CA LYS A 156 -20.14 -23.36 39.24
C LYS A 156 -19.36 -24.30 40.17
N LYS A 157 -18.13 -24.72 39.79
CA LYS A 157 -17.25 -25.55 40.62
C LYS A 157 -16.87 -24.81 41.91
N TYR A 158 -16.41 -23.56 41.81
CA TYR A 158 -16.06 -22.72 42.96
C TYR A 158 -17.25 -22.49 43.90
N TYR A 159 -18.43 -22.15 43.37
CA TYR A 159 -19.64 -21.99 44.16
C TYR A 159 -20.04 -23.28 44.89
N THR A 160 -19.91 -24.43 44.24
CA THR A 160 -20.17 -25.75 44.85
C THR A 160 -19.18 -26.05 45.98
N TRP A 161 -17.88 -25.74 45.78
CA TRP A 161 -16.84 -25.89 46.80
C TRP A 161 -17.03 -24.95 47.99
N PHE A 162 -17.39 -23.68 47.75
CA PHE A 162 -17.66 -22.70 48.79
C PHE A 162 -18.86 -23.11 49.67
N ASN A 163 -19.93 -23.63 49.05
CA ASN A 163 -21.09 -24.14 49.78
C ASN A 163 -20.78 -25.44 50.54
N LEU A 164 -19.91 -26.31 49.99
CA LEU A 164 -19.39 -27.50 50.69
C LEU A 164 -18.63 -27.09 51.96
N ALA A 165 -17.66 -26.18 51.84
CA ALA A 165 -16.88 -25.69 52.98
C ALA A 165 -17.77 -25.01 54.04
N SER A 166 -18.73 -24.19 53.61
CA SER A 166 -19.71 -23.55 54.49
C SER A 166 -20.59 -24.57 55.23
N SER A 167 -21.08 -25.59 54.52
CA SER A 167 -21.89 -26.67 55.10
C SER A 167 -21.10 -27.52 56.10
N GLN A 168 -19.82 -27.80 55.82
CA GLN A 168 -18.92 -28.47 56.76
C GLN A 168 -18.67 -27.60 58.00
N LEU A 169 -18.50 -26.29 57.84
CA LEU A 169 -18.30 -25.35 58.96
C LEU A 169 -19.52 -25.29 59.88
N ASP A 170 -20.74 -25.22 59.32
CA ASP A 170 -21.98 -25.26 60.12
C ASP A 170 -22.22 -26.64 60.77
N ALA A 171 -21.76 -27.73 60.16
CA ALA A 171 -21.77 -29.05 60.81
C ALA A 171 -20.82 -29.10 62.02
N VAL A 172 -19.60 -28.60 61.90
CA VAL A 172 -18.64 -28.46 63.02
C VAL A 172 -19.18 -27.54 64.11
N LYS A 173 -19.80 -26.42 63.74
CA LYS A 173 -20.43 -25.48 64.67
C LYS A 173 -21.63 -26.11 65.41
N THR A 174 -22.35 -27.02 64.77
CA THR A 174 -23.42 -27.80 65.40
C THR A 174 -22.85 -28.80 66.41
N TYR A 175 -21.80 -29.54 66.04
CA TYR A 175 -21.06 -30.45 66.92
C TYR A 175 -20.46 -29.76 68.17
N VAL A 176 -19.89 -28.56 67.99
CA VAL A 176 -19.36 -27.75 69.10
C VAL A 176 -20.48 -27.24 70.01
N LYS A 177 -21.65 -26.89 69.45
CA LYS A 177 -22.84 -26.51 70.24
C LYS A 177 -23.47 -27.68 71.00
N SER A 178 -23.34 -28.90 70.50
CA SER A 178 -23.81 -30.12 71.18
C SER A 178 -22.75 -30.74 72.10
N ASP A 179 -21.75 -29.95 72.52
CA ASP A 179 -20.73 -30.32 73.51
C ASP A 179 -19.91 -31.58 73.11
N GLY A 180 -19.70 -31.74 71.80
CA GLY A 180 -18.98 -32.88 71.23
C GLY A 180 -19.77 -34.20 71.21
N LYS A 181 -21.09 -34.15 71.41
CA LYS A 181 -21.96 -35.34 71.41
C LYS A 181 -23.02 -35.24 70.32
N PHE A 182 -23.35 -36.41 69.76
CA PHE A 182 -24.53 -36.62 68.92
C PHE A 182 -25.28 -37.79 69.54
N ASP A 183 -26.58 -37.61 69.80
CA ASP A 183 -27.37 -38.62 70.52
C ASP A 183 -27.91 -39.72 69.58
N ASN A 184 -27.79 -39.55 68.25
CA ASN A 184 -28.34 -40.49 67.27
C ASN A 184 -27.51 -40.53 65.95
N GLU A 185 -27.29 -41.73 65.40
CA GLU A 185 -26.54 -41.91 64.13
C GLU A 185 -27.22 -41.24 62.94
N GLU A 186 -28.56 -41.16 62.91
CA GLU A 186 -29.30 -40.45 61.87
C GLU A 186 -28.94 -38.96 61.78
N GLU A 187 -28.57 -38.34 62.91
CA GLU A 187 -28.22 -36.92 62.98
C GLU A 187 -26.86 -36.67 62.32
N ILE A 188 -25.88 -37.53 62.64
CA ILE A 188 -24.56 -37.58 61.98
C ILE A 188 -24.73 -37.83 60.48
N HIS A 189 -25.63 -38.74 60.09
CA HIS A 189 -25.89 -39.06 58.69
C HIS A 189 -26.53 -37.88 57.92
N ARG A 190 -27.44 -37.13 58.55
CA ARG A 190 -28.03 -35.91 57.95
C ARG A 190 -26.98 -34.81 57.79
N LEU A 191 -26.21 -34.51 58.83
CA LEU A 191 -25.14 -33.50 58.81
C LEU A 191 -24.10 -33.77 57.71
N ASN A 192 -23.75 -35.04 57.46
CA ASN A 192 -22.79 -35.42 56.42
C ASN A 192 -23.41 -35.63 55.03
N SER A 193 -24.73 -35.63 54.87
CA SER A 193 -25.38 -35.92 53.60
C SER A 193 -25.17 -34.81 52.55
N MET A 194 -25.32 -33.54 52.95
CA MET A 194 -25.15 -32.40 52.04
C MET A 194 -23.69 -32.24 51.58
N PRO A 195 -22.67 -32.30 52.48
CA PRO A 195 -21.27 -32.34 52.07
C PRO A 195 -20.93 -33.49 51.10
N ARG A 196 -21.42 -34.71 51.35
CA ARG A 196 -21.18 -35.86 50.46
C ARG A 196 -21.77 -35.68 49.07
N ASN A 197 -22.97 -35.12 48.97
CA ASN A 197 -23.61 -34.84 47.68
C ASN A 197 -22.88 -33.74 46.90
N MET A 198 -22.42 -32.69 47.59
CA MET A 198 -21.60 -31.64 46.97
C MET A 198 -20.23 -32.16 46.53
N LEU A 199 -19.60 -33.06 47.29
CA LEU A 199 -18.33 -33.69 46.91
C LEU A 199 -18.47 -34.48 45.59
N ARG A 200 -19.50 -35.33 45.47
CA ARG A 200 -19.82 -36.03 44.20
C ARG A 200 -20.15 -35.10 43.05
N THR A 201 -20.63 -33.89 43.34
CA THR A 201 -20.92 -32.89 42.31
C THR A 201 -19.61 -32.27 41.80
N LEU A 202 -18.61 -32.09 42.67
CA LEU A 202 -17.27 -31.61 42.31
C LEU A 202 -16.45 -32.66 41.52
N GLU A 203 -16.65 -33.96 41.82
CA GLU A 203 -16.07 -35.09 41.06
C GLU A 203 -16.52 -35.14 39.59
N ASN A 204 -17.59 -34.41 39.21
CA ASN A 204 -18.04 -34.31 37.80
C ASN A 204 -17.50 -33.06 37.07
N PHE A 205 -16.67 -32.23 37.72
CA PHE A 205 -16.03 -31.06 37.11
C PHE A 205 -14.53 -31.29 36.94
N ASP A 206 -14.13 -32.31 36.21
CA ASP A 206 -12.73 -32.44 35.78
C ASP A 206 -12.49 -31.53 34.57
N PHE A 207 -11.40 -30.76 34.64
CA PHE A 207 -10.89 -29.94 33.54
C PHE A 207 -9.56 -30.55 33.09
N GLU A 208 -9.33 -30.59 31.79
CA GLU A 208 -8.06 -31.06 31.23
C GLU A 208 -6.93 -30.08 31.56
N GLU A 209 -5.71 -30.60 31.74
CA GLU A 209 -4.56 -29.81 32.20
C GLU A 209 -4.26 -28.63 31.25
N GLU A 210 -4.38 -28.86 29.94
CA GLU A 210 -4.30 -27.85 28.88
C GLU A 210 -5.36 -26.74 29.00
N THR A 211 -6.59 -27.06 29.43
CA THR A 211 -7.63 -26.05 29.68
C THR A 211 -7.28 -25.17 30.88
N VAL A 212 -6.67 -25.75 31.92
CA VAL A 212 -6.23 -25.02 33.12
C VAL A 212 -5.00 -24.16 32.81
N GLU A 213 -4.07 -24.65 32.00
CA GLU A 213 -2.89 -23.91 31.55
C GLU A 213 -3.27 -22.72 30.65
N MET A 214 -4.23 -22.90 29.73
CA MET A 214 -4.77 -21.80 28.91
C MET A 214 -5.40 -20.68 29.75
N LEU A 215 -6.17 -21.01 30.80
CA LEU A 215 -6.71 -20.00 31.74
C LEU A 215 -5.62 -19.35 32.61
N GLY A 216 -4.51 -20.05 32.85
CA GLY A 216 -3.36 -19.56 33.59
C GLY A 216 -2.38 -18.74 32.75
N ALA A 217 -2.51 -18.76 31.43
CA ALA A 217 -1.67 -18.04 30.47
C ALA A 217 -2.06 -16.56 30.37
N GLY A 218 -1.90 -15.82 31.47
CA GLY A 218 -2.05 -14.37 31.52
C GLY A 218 -1.19 -13.79 32.63
N SER A 219 -0.61 -12.60 32.43
CA SER A 219 0.18 -11.98 33.50
C SER A 219 -0.74 -11.45 34.58
N VAL A 220 -0.49 -11.78 35.84
CA VAL A 220 -1.21 -11.20 36.99
C VAL A 220 -1.06 -9.66 37.03
N GLN A 221 -0.09 -9.11 36.31
CA GLN A 221 0.17 -7.67 36.15
C GLN A 221 -0.77 -6.98 35.15
N GLU A 222 -1.55 -7.72 34.36
CA GLU A 222 -2.52 -7.17 33.38
C GLU A 222 -3.90 -6.88 34.00
N TYR A 223 -4.12 -7.26 35.27
CA TYR A 223 -5.34 -7.01 36.02
C TYR A 223 -5.17 -5.82 36.98
N ASP A 224 -5.53 -4.63 36.51
CA ASP A 224 -5.58 -3.42 37.35
C ASP A 224 -6.50 -3.63 38.57
N GLY A 225 -5.96 -3.42 39.77
CA GLY A 225 -6.76 -3.22 41.00
C GLY A 225 -6.67 -4.27 42.11
N VAL A 226 -5.74 -5.24 42.08
CA VAL A 226 -5.57 -6.20 43.18
C VAL A 226 -4.19 -6.13 43.86
N GLU A 227 -4.00 -5.12 44.71
CA GLU A 227 -2.88 -5.09 45.66
C GLU A 227 -3.09 -6.14 46.76
N PHE A 228 -2.46 -7.30 46.62
CA PHE A 228 -2.25 -8.20 47.76
C PHE A 228 -1.07 -7.71 48.60
N GLU A 229 -1.33 -7.20 49.80
CA GLU A 229 -0.30 -7.00 50.84
C GLU A 229 0.31 -8.35 51.25
N VAL A 230 1.29 -8.82 50.49
CA VAL A 230 2.10 -9.97 50.88
C VAL A 230 3.00 -9.54 52.04
N ARG A 231 2.54 -9.79 53.26
CA ARG A 231 3.38 -9.76 54.48
C ARG A 231 4.50 -10.79 54.37
N ARG A 232 5.59 -10.42 53.70
CA ARG A 232 6.81 -11.23 53.64
C ARG A 232 7.36 -11.42 55.04
N ARG A 233 7.59 -12.67 55.43
CA ARG A 233 8.49 -13.00 56.54
C ARG A 233 9.89 -12.53 56.16
N ALA A 234 10.67 -12.08 57.15
CA ALA A 234 12.05 -11.67 56.93
C ALA A 234 12.86 -12.82 56.30
N GLU A 235 13.50 -12.54 55.18
CA GLU A 235 14.32 -13.49 54.41
C GLU A 235 15.64 -13.78 55.16
N SER A 236 16.14 -15.01 55.08
CA SER A 236 17.41 -15.38 55.74
C SER A 236 18.63 -14.88 54.95
N PRO A 237 19.77 -14.61 55.60
CA PRO A 237 20.97 -14.12 54.91
C PRO A 237 21.49 -15.03 53.78
N GLU A 238 21.22 -16.32 53.85
CA GLU A 238 21.64 -17.31 52.84
C GLU A 238 20.89 -17.16 51.51
N ALA A 239 19.62 -16.75 51.54
CA ALA A 239 18.83 -16.51 50.33
C ALA A 239 19.37 -15.32 49.51
N VAL A 240 19.89 -14.29 50.19
CA VAL A 240 20.46 -13.09 49.57
C VAL A 240 21.78 -13.41 48.83
N VAL A 241 22.63 -14.25 49.44
CA VAL A 241 23.93 -14.63 48.84
C VAL A 241 23.73 -15.47 47.57
N GLU A 242 22.75 -16.37 47.57
CA GLU A 242 22.47 -17.23 46.40
C GLU A 242 21.76 -16.46 45.27
N ALA A 243 20.99 -15.41 45.58
CA ALA A 243 20.42 -14.51 44.58
C ALA A 243 21.51 -13.68 43.86
N VAL A 244 22.48 -13.13 44.59
CA VAL A 244 23.61 -12.38 44.00
C VAL A 244 24.44 -13.28 43.08
N ARG A 245 24.70 -14.54 43.48
CA ARG A 245 25.40 -15.51 42.63
C ARG A 245 24.71 -15.80 41.29
N ARG A 246 23.38 -15.76 41.22
CA ARG A 246 22.66 -15.98 39.95
C ARG A 246 22.73 -14.77 39.03
N ALA A 247 22.77 -13.56 39.58
CA ALA A 247 22.87 -12.33 38.79
C ALA A 247 24.21 -12.22 38.03
N ASP A 248 25.33 -12.60 38.66
CA ASP A 248 26.68 -12.50 38.06
C ASP A 248 26.91 -13.47 36.87
N VAL A 249 26.08 -14.50 36.69
CA VAL A 249 26.22 -15.49 35.60
C VAL A 249 25.49 -15.07 34.32
N SER A 250 24.50 -14.17 34.41
CA SER A 250 23.68 -13.71 33.28
C SER A 250 24.25 -12.54 32.46
N ALA A 251 25.42 -12.00 32.84
CA ALA A 251 25.98 -10.77 32.26
C ALA A 251 27.17 -10.97 31.32
N ALA A 252 27.41 -12.19 30.81
CA ALA A 252 28.61 -12.51 30.01
C ALA A 252 28.30 -13.01 28.58
N ASN A 253 28.68 -12.18 27.61
CA ASN A 253 29.02 -12.51 26.22
C ASN A 253 27.89 -13.00 25.28
N PHE A 254 27.36 -12.08 24.48
CA PHE A 254 26.94 -12.38 23.10
C PHE A 254 27.62 -11.43 22.12
N THR A 255 28.81 -11.82 21.66
CA THR A 255 29.59 -11.09 20.65
C THR A 255 29.49 -11.86 19.33
N ILE A 256 28.84 -11.28 18.32
CA ILE A 256 28.63 -11.92 17.01
C ILE A 256 29.90 -11.82 16.15
N PRO A 257 30.52 -12.93 15.73
CA PRO A 257 31.53 -12.93 14.68
C PRO A 257 30.86 -13.13 13.30
N HIS A 258 31.19 -12.28 12.34
CA HIS A 258 30.80 -12.47 10.94
C HIS A 258 31.76 -13.44 10.24
N SER A 259 31.27 -14.29 9.32
CA SER A 259 31.69 -14.36 7.89
C SER A 259 31.62 -15.77 7.22
N ASN A 260 30.87 -15.79 6.10
CA ASN A 260 31.22 -16.31 4.77
C ASN A 260 31.50 -17.81 4.47
N GLN A 261 30.78 -18.29 3.43
CA GLN A 261 31.22 -19.20 2.33
C GLN A 261 31.43 -20.71 2.70
N THR A 262 31.06 -21.73 1.91
CA THR A 262 30.47 -21.84 0.54
C THR A 262 30.00 -23.28 0.20
N ILE A 263 29.15 -23.42 -0.84
CA ILE A 263 29.07 -24.54 -1.84
C ILE A 263 28.36 -25.87 -1.47
N LEU A 264 27.25 -26.12 -2.22
CA LEU A 264 26.78 -27.32 -2.97
C LEU A 264 27.00 -28.75 -2.39
N ASP A 265 26.07 -29.71 -2.50
CA ASP A 265 25.44 -30.24 -3.74
C ASP A 265 24.09 -30.95 -3.50
N ASP A 266 23.27 -31.05 -4.55
CA ASP A 266 22.01 -31.81 -4.60
C ASP A 266 22.20 -33.34 -4.62
N THR A 267 21.26 -34.13 -4.10
CA THR A 267 20.42 -35.10 -4.87
C THR A 267 19.50 -36.00 -4.03
N ALA A 268 18.42 -36.46 -4.69
CA ALA A 268 17.63 -37.69 -4.42
C ALA A 268 16.37 -37.63 -3.50
N ASN A 269 15.25 -37.25 -4.13
CA ASN A 269 13.96 -37.97 -4.21
C ASN A 269 13.25 -38.57 -2.97
N ASN A 270 12.02 -38.08 -2.77
CA ASN A 270 10.76 -38.83 -2.51
C ASN A 270 10.82 -40.27 -1.98
N THR A 271 10.09 -40.53 -0.88
CA THR A 271 8.93 -41.47 -0.86
C THR A 271 8.00 -41.13 0.32
N LEU A 272 6.70 -41.40 0.15
CA LEU A 272 5.60 -41.19 1.11
C LEU A 272 5.33 -42.47 1.93
N MET A 273 4.83 -42.34 3.18
CA MET A 273 4.46 -43.43 4.13
C MET A 273 5.68 -44.21 4.70
N GLN A 274 5.71 -44.65 5.96
CA GLN A 274 4.67 -45.36 6.71
C GLN A 274 4.91 -45.27 8.23
N GLU A 275 3.84 -45.27 9.03
CA GLU A 275 3.93 -45.33 10.50
C GLU A 275 4.34 -46.73 11.02
N ASP A 276 5.13 -46.71 12.10
CA ASP A 276 5.39 -47.76 13.08
C ASP A 276 6.20 -49.04 12.73
N GLN A 277 7.01 -49.43 13.72
CA GLN A 277 7.86 -50.64 13.85
C GLN A 277 9.15 -50.61 12.99
N THR A 278 10.38 -50.68 13.52
CA THR A 278 10.86 -51.44 14.69
C THR A 278 12.18 -50.92 15.32
N MET A 279 12.25 -50.95 16.65
CA MET A 279 13.36 -51.48 17.50
C MET A 279 14.85 -51.14 17.22
N MET A 280 15.45 -50.43 18.19
CA MET A 280 16.75 -50.76 18.83
C MET A 280 18.02 -50.92 17.95
N THR A 281 18.71 -49.82 17.61
CA THR A 281 20.15 -49.85 17.22
C THR A 281 20.96 -48.59 17.63
N ASP A 282 20.96 -48.24 18.92
CA ASP A 282 21.75 -47.13 19.52
C ASP A 282 23.29 -47.38 19.56
N GLY A 283 23.86 -48.03 18.54
CA GLY A 283 25.22 -48.59 18.57
C GLY A 283 26.27 -47.94 17.64
N CYS A 284 25.88 -47.07 16.70
CA CYS A 284 26.79 -46.58 15.66
C CYS A 284 27.19 -45.10 15.84
N PRO A 285 28.48 -44.76 16.03
CA PRO A 285 28.93 -43.37 16.17
C PRO A 285 28.60 -42.46 14.97
N ALA A 286 28.47 -43.02 13.76
CA ALA A 286 28.12 -42.27 12.56
C ALA A 286 26.69 -41.71 12.61
N ASN A 287 25.74 -42.49 13.16
CA ASN A 287 24.33 -42.09 13.21
C ASN A 287 24.10 -40.95 14.20
N ARG A 288 24.89 -40.88 15.28
CA ARG A 288 24.77 -39.82 16.29
C ARG A 288 25.09 -38.44 15.70
N SER A 289 26.12 -38.36 14.84
CA SER A 289 26.48 -37.10 14.18
C SER A 289 25.40 -36.63 13.20
N LEU A 290 24.80 -37.54 12.44
CA LEU A 290 23.76 -37.18 11.46
C LEU A 290 22.49 -36.65 12.15
N ILE A 291 22.05 -37.37 13.19
CA ILE A 291 20.87 -37.02 13.98
C ILE A 291 21.04 -35.67 14.71
N ASP A 292 22.25 -35.35 15.17
CA ASP A 292 22.49 -34.07 15.85
C ASP A 292 22.58 -32.90 14.85
N TYR A 293 23.14 -33.09 13.65
CA TYR A 293 23.06 -32.06 12.58
C TYR A 293 21.63 -31.82 12.11
N GLU A 294 20.81 -32.86 11.90
CA GLU A 294 19.40 -32.70 11.49
C GLU A 294 18.55 -31.95 12.55
N LYS A 295 18.86 -32.13 13.83
CA LYS A 295 18.23 -31.35 14.92
C LYS A 295 18.64 -29.88 14.86
N ASP A 296 19.92 -29.58 14.69
CA ASP A 296 20.41 -28.20 14.61
C ASP A 296 19.82 -27.47 13.38
N ASP A 297 19.72 -28.17 12.24
CA ASP A 297 19.06 -27.67 11.03
C ASP A 297 17.57 -27.39 11.26
N LYS A 298 16.87 -28.30 11.95
CA LYS A 298 15.46 -28.12 12.33
C LYS A 298 15.26 -26.96 13.31
N ILE A 299 16.18 -26.79 14.28
CA ILE A 299 16.18 -25.66 15.22
C ILE A 299 16.40 -24.34 14.46
N GLN A 300 17.34 -24.27 13.52
CA GLN A 300 17.57 -23.07 12.72
C GLN A 300 16.36 -22.69 11.86
N ARG A 301 15.69 -23.67 11.21
CA ARG A 301 14.45 -23.42 10.46
C ARG A 301 13.33 -22.90 11.37
N LEU A 302 13.11 -23.53 12.54
CA LEU A 302 12.10 -23.09 13.51
C LEU A 302 12.39 -21.69 14.08
N LEU A 303 13.67 -21.32 14.27
CA LEU A 303 14.06 -19.99 14.69
C LEU A 303 13.81 -18.94 13.60
N LEU A 304 14.10 -19.26 12.34
CA LEU A 304 13.80 -18.37 11.21
C LEU A 304 12.29 -18.19 11.02
N GLU A 305 11.52 -19.28 11.11
CA GLU A 305 10.06 -19.28 11.07
C GLU A 305 9.47 -18.44 12.21
N ASN A 306 9.99 -18.59 13.44
CA ASN A 306 9.58 -17.77 14.59
C ASN A 306 9.89 -16.28 14.39
N SER A 307 11.00 -15.94 13.72
CA SER A 307 11.33 -14.55 13.34
C SER A 307 10.32 -14.01 12.33
N VAL A 308 10.04 -14.75 11.26
CA VAL A 308 9.07 -14.35 10.22
C VAL A 308 7.65 -14.22 10.79
N LEU A 309 7.26 -15.08 11.73
CA LEU A 309 5.98 -14.98 12.43
C LEU A 309 5.92 -13.75 13.34
N LYS A 310 7.01 -13.39 14.04
CA LYS A 310 7.10 -12.13 14.81
C LYS A 310 7.01 -10.89 13.93
N ASP A 311 7.68 -10.88 12.78
CA ASP A 311 7.60 -9.77 11.84
C ASP A 311 6.20 -9.62 11.25
N ARG A 312 5.54 -10.74 10.91
CA ARG A 312 4.12 -10.75 10.51
C ARG A 312 3.20 -10.24 11.62
N LEU A 313 3.41 -10.64 12.87
CA LEU A 313 2.64 -10.19 14.02
C LEU A 313 2.80 -8.67 14.24
N ASN A 314 4.03 -8.16 14.21
CA ASN A 314 4.32 -6.73 14.33
C ASN A 314 3.65 -5.90 13.22
N VAL A 315 3.68 -6.40 11.97
CA VAL A 315 3.00 -5.77 10.83
C VAL A 315 1.47 -5.83 11.00
N SER A 316 0.93 -6.91 11.56
CA SER A 316 -0.51 -7.02 11.85
C SER A 316 -0.95 -6.04 12.95
N MET A 317 -0.21 -5.99 14.08
CA MET A 317 -0.46 -5.04 15.17
C MET A 317 -0.42 -3.58 14.67
N GLY A 318 0.62 -3.18 13.94
CA GLY A 318 0.70 -1.83 13.37
C GLY A 318 -0.40 -1.50 12.37
N ARG A 319 -0.96 -2.50 11.66
CA ARG A 319 -2.14 -2.35 10.81
C ARG A 319 -3.42 -2.19 11.65
N ALA A 320 -3.58 -2.95 12.72
CA ALA A 320 -4.71 -2.87 13.65
C ALA A 320 -4.74 -1.52 14.39
N GLU A 321 -3.62 -1.07 14.95
CA GLU A 321 -3.47 0.25 15.57
C GLU A 321 -3.83 1.39 14.61
N LYS A 322 -3.31 1.33 13.37
CA LYS A 322 -3.64 2.32 12.33
C LYS A 322 -5.13 2.29 11.94
N SER A 323 -5.76 1.11 11.94
CA SER A 323 -7.20 0.97 11.69
C SER A 323 -8.03 1.60 12.82
N MET A 324 -7.66 1.33 14.08
CA MET A 324 -8.32 1.89 15.25
C MET A 324 -8.21 3.43 15.30
N LEU A 325 -7.02 3.98 15.03
CA LEU A 325 -6.79 5.43 14.90
C LEU A 325 -7.64 6.07 13.77
N MET A 326 -7.81 5.36 12.65
CA MET A 326 -8.67 5.82 11.56
C MET A 326 -10.15 5.78 11.94
N GLU A 327 -10.61 4.77 12.69
CA GLU A 327 -11.99 4.69 13.18
C GLU A 327 -12.29 5.79 14.21
N GLU A 328 -11.39 6.03 15.16
CA GLU A 328 -11.53 7.12 16.15
C GLU A 328 -11.59 8.50 15.48
N LYS A 329 -10.72 8.72 14.48
CA LYS A 329 -10.77 9.94 13.65
C LYS A 329 -12.09 10.05 12.88
N ASN A 330 -12.62 8.95 12.37
CA ASN A 330 -13.89 8.94 11.65
C ASN A 330 -15.08 9.26 12.58
N ARG A 331 -15.13 8.66 13.79
CA ARG A 331 -16.10 9.01 14.85
C ARG A 331 -16.03 10.48 15.25
N THR A 332 -14.81 11.04 15.33
CA THR A 332 -14.59 12.47 15.60
C THR A 332 -15.17 13.36 14.49
N LEU A 333 -14.92 13.01 13.23
CA LEU A 333 -15.47 13.72 12.07
C LEU A 333 -17.01 13.61 11.98
N GLU A 334 -17.60 12.46 12.37
CA GLU A 334 -19.06 12.33 12.46
C GLU A 334 -19.66 13.24 13.54
N PHE A 335 -18.99 13.36 14.70
CA PHE A 335 -19.41 14.27 15.76
C PHE A 335 -19.29 15.75 15.34
N GLU A 336 -18.20 16.12 14.68
CA GLU A 336 -18.01 17.47 14.12
C GLU A 336 -19.06 17.78 13.05
N LYS A 337 -19.30 16.87 12.09
CA LYS A 337 -20.36 16.98 11.07
C LYS A 337 -21.74 17.18 11.71
N LYS A 338 -22.07 16.42 12.75
CA LYS A 338 -23.35 16.56 13.49
C LYS A 338 -23.45 17.90 14.22
N THR A 339 -22.34 18.42 14.72
CA THR A 339 -22.25 19.72 15.40
C THR A 339 -22.42 20.87 14.41
N LEU A 340 -21.73 20.82 13.26
CA LEU A 340 -21.88 21.77 12.15
C LEU A 340 -23.29 21.77 11.55
N GLN A 341 -23.92 20.60 11.41
CA GLN A 341 -25.32 20.51 10.97
C GLN A 341 -26.27 21.21 11.97
N SER A 342 -26.07 21.00 13.28
CA SER A 342 -26.84 21.68 14.32
C SER A 342 -26.64 23.22 14.29
N GLN A 343 -25.41 23.69 14.08
CA GLN A 343 -25.13 25.13 13.91
C GLN A 343 -25.79 25.72 12.65
N LEU A 344 -25.80 24.98 11.55
CA LEU A 344 -26.46 25.36 10.31
C LEU A 344 -27.99 25.44 10.48
N ASP A 345 -28.59 24.43 11.11
CA ASP A 345 -30.04 24.39 11.38
C ASP A 345 -30.46 25.53 12.33
N ASN A 346 -29.66 25.83 13.36
CA ASN A 346 -29.87 27.00 14.23
C ASN A 346 -29.77 28.31 13.45
N SER A 347 -28.77 28.46 12.57
CA SER A 347 -28.61 29.65 11.72
C SER A 347 -29.79 29.85 10.77
N PHE A 348 -30.34 28.78 10.20
CA PHE A 348 -31.59 28.85 9.44
C PHE A 348 -32.77 29.27 10.30
N GLY A 349 -32.88 28.75 11.53
CA GLY A 349 -33.89 29.17 12.51
C GLY A 349 -33.81 30.65 12.86
N GLU A 350 -32.61 31.18 13.10
CA GLU A 350 -32.38 32.61 13.37
C GLU A 350 -32.69 33.49 12.15
N ILE A 351 -32.28 33.09 10.95
CA ILE A 351 -32.60 33.81 9.70
C ILE A 351 -34.12 33.87 9.50
N GLU A 352 -34.84 32.77 9.76
CA GLU A 352 -36.30 32.74 9.62
C GLU A 352 -36.99 33.55 10.72
N ALA A 353 -36.49 33.52 11.95
CA ALA A 353 -36.94 34.41 13.02
C ALA A 353 -36.73 35.90 12.68
N LEU A 354 -35.58 36.26 12.09
CA LEU A 354 -35.27 37.61 11.61
C LEU A 354 -36.14 38.04 10.42
N ARG A 355 -36.48 37.11 9.51
CA ARG A 355 -37.44 37.35 8.43
C ARG A 355 -38.84 37.61 8.97
N ILE A 356 -39.32 36.77 9.88
CA ILE A 356 -40.63 36.94 10.54
C ILE A 356 -40.65 38.24 11.36
N GLY A 357 -39.56 38.58 12.06
CA GLY A 357 -39.40 39.84 12.78
C GLY A 357 -39.48 41.05 11.85
N ARG A 358 -38.64 41.10 10.81
CA ARG A 358 -38.66 42.19 9.81
C ARG A 358 -39.99 42.30 9.08
N ALA A 359 -40.63 41.18 8.73
CA ALA A 359 -41.98 41.21 8.14
C ALA A 359 -42.98 41.88 9.10
N ARG A 360 -42.88 41.59 10.40
CA ARG A 360 -43.73 42.18 11.44
C ARG A 360 -43.45 43.68 11.66
N ASP A 361 -42.20 44.11 11.52
CA ASP A 361 -41.80 45.53 11.64
C ASP A 361 -42.14 46.35 10.40
N ILE A 362 -42.05 45.77 9.19
CA ILE A 362 -42.45 46.44 7.93
C ILE A 362 -43.94 46.82 7.94
N PHE A 363 -44.79 46.09 8.66
CA PHE A 363 -46.21 46.41 8.83
C PHE A 363 -46.52 47.28 10.07
N LYS A 364 -45.53 47.71 10.84
CA LYS A 364 -45.69 48.71 11.92
C LYS A 364 -45.24 50.10 11.45
N ILE A 365 -46.04 50.70 10.57
CA ILE A 365 -45.95 52.13 10.28
C ILE A 365 -46.74 52.86 11.36
N ASP A 366 -46.03 53.52 12.28
CA ASP A 366 -46.65 54.18 13.43
C ASP A 366 -47.44 55.42 13.00
N GLU A 367 -48.71 55.45 13.39
CA GLU A 367 -49.70 56.43 12.96
C GLU A 367 -49.59 57.72 13.79
N LYS A 368 -48.63 58.60 13.45
CA LYS A 368 -48.57 59.97 14.01
C LYS A 368 -47.79 60.98 13.17
N VAL A 369 -48.44 62.09 12.85
CA VAL A 369 -47.99 63.14 11.90
C VAL A 369 -47.08 64.19 12.56
N SER A 370 -45.93 64.45 11.94
CA SER A 370 -45.13 65.71 11.99
C SER A 370 -43.92 65.59 11.03
N THR A 371 -43.42 66.60 10.30
CA THR A 371 -43.81 68.01 10.05
C THR A 371 -43.23 68.42 8.67
N GLU A 372 -43.54 69.59 8.10
CA GLU A 372 -43.07 69.91 6.72
C GLU A 372 -41.55 70.00 6.54
N SER A 373 -40.76 70.45 7.52
CA SER A 373 -39.28 70.40 7.44
C SER A 373 -38.71 68.99 7.62
N ASP A 374 -39.39 68.16 8.41
CA ASP A 374 -39.07 66.75 8.62
C ASP A 374 -39.37 65.91 7.38
N ASN A 375 -40.38 66.28 6.58
CA ASN A 375 -40.78 65.55 5.38
C ASN A 375 -39.64 65.51 4.36
N SER A 376 -38.86 66.58 4.19
CA SER A 376 -37.71 66.58 3.27
C SER A 376 -36.59 65.63 3.74
N ALA A 377 -36.27 65.64 5.03
CA ALA A 377 -35.27 64.73 5.61
C ALA A 377 -35.73 63.26 5.55
N LYS A 378 -37.00 63.00 5.87
CA LYS A 378 -37.63 61.66 5.77
C LYS A 378 -37.73 61.19 4.32
N GLN A 379 -38.02 62.09 3.36
CA GLN A 379 -37.97 61.78 1.92
C GLN A 379 -36.56 61.46 1.45
N MET A 380 -35.54 62.19 1.91
CA MET A 380 -34.14 61.90 1.57
C MET A 380 -33.69 60.55 2.14
N GLN A 381 -34.00 60.25 3.40
CA GLN A 381 -33.77 58.94 4.01
C GLN A 381 -34.54 57.80 3.31
N LEU A 382 -35.77 58.06 2.84
CA LEU A 382 -36.53 57.12 2.02
C LEU A 382 -35.88 56.89 0.66
N LEU A 383 -35.37 57.93 -0.01
CA LEU A 383 -34.66 57.83 -1.28
C LEU A 383 -33.32 57.09 -1.14
N ASP A 384 -32.56 57.36 -0.08
CA ASP A 384 -31.34 56.62 0.24
C ASP A 384 -31.67 55.15 0.52
N ARG A 385 -32.71 54.87 1.30
CA ARG A 385 -33.13 53.50 1.60
C ARG A 385 -33.67 52.76 0.37
N ILE A 386 -34.40 53.44 -0.51
CA ILE A 386 -34.82 52.89 -1.81
C ILE A 386 -33.59 52.60 -2.67
N THR A 387 -32.59 53.47 -2.67
CA THR A 387 -31.33 53.29 -3.41
C THR A 387 -30.50 52.11 -2.85
N GLU A 388 -30.44 51.94 -1.53
CA GLU A 388 -29.86 50.75 -0.90
C GLU A 388 -30.61 49.46 -1.26
N LEU A 389 -31.95 49.50 -1.25
CA LEU A 389 -32.79 48.36 -1.61
C LEU A 389 -32.63 47.99 -3.08
N ILE A 390 -32.56 48.96 -3.99
CA ILE A 390 -32.25 48.73 -5.41
C ILE A 390 -30.85 48.12 -5.57
N LYS A 391 -29.83 48.66 -4.90
CA LYS A 391 -28.47 48.07 -4.93
C LYS A 391 -28.45 46.62 -4.44
N LYS A 392 -29.17 46.32 -3.34
CA LYS A 392 -29.29 44.96 -2.81
C LYS A 392 -30.09 44.04 -3.72
N ASN A 393 -31.17 44.52 -4.33
CA ASN A 393 -31.96 43.73 -5.28
C ASN A 393 -31.15 43.40 -6.54
N ASN A 394 -30.44 44.37 -7.10
CA ASN A 394 -29.55 44.15 -8.26
C ASN A 394 -28.39 43.18 -7.93
N GLN A 395 -27.92 43.14 -6.67
CA GLN A 395 -26.94 42.14 -6.25
C GLN A 395 -27.58 40.75 -6.11
N LEU A 396 -28.74 40.65 -5.49
CA LEU A 396 -29.49 39.39 -5.38
C LEU A 396 -29.85 38.82 -6.76
N GLU A 397 -30.23 39.64 -7.74
CA GLU A 397 -30.49 39.21 -9.12
C GLU A 397 -29.24 38.59 -9.77
N LYS A 398 -28.06 39.20 -9.60
CA LYS A 398 -26.78 38.63 -10.05
C LYS A 398 -26.43 37.34 -9.33
N ASP A 399 -26.66 37.27 -8.03
CA ASP A 399 -26.39 36.08 -7.23
C ASP A 399 -27.32 34.92 -7.61
N PHE A 400 -28.58 35.22 -7.95
CA PHE A 400 -29.54 34.29 -8.54
C PHE A 400 -29.10 33.79 -9.92
N GLU A 401 -28.69 34.67 -10.82
CA GLU A 401 -28.18 34.29 -12.15
C GLU A 401 -26.94 33.38 -12.04
N ALA A 402 -26.00 33.73 -11.15
CA ALA A 402 -24.82 32.93 -10.84
C ALA A 402 -25.16 31.58 -10.17
N ALA A 403 -26.21 31.52 -9.34
CA ALA A 403 -26.72 30.27 -8.77
C ALA A 403 -27.39 29.39 -9.84
N THR A 404 -28.21 29.95 -10.72
CA THR A 404 -28.86 29.24 -11.84
C THR A 404 -27.84 28.70 -12.84
N SER A 405 -26.78 29.47 -13.14
CA SER A 405 -25.68 29.02 -14.00
C SER A 405 -24.91 27.84 -13.36
N ARG A 406 -24.60 27.93 -12.05
CA ARG A 406 -23.98 26.82 -11.30
C ARG A 406 -24.87 25.57 -11.25
N MET A 407 -26.17 25.72 -10.99
CA MET A 407 -27.14 24.63 -11.01
C MET A 407 -27.19 23.96 -12.41
N THR A 408 -27.21 24.75 -13.48
CA THR A 408 -27.22 24.25 -14.86
C THR A 408 -25.95 23.46 -15.20
N LYS A 409 -24.79 23.90 -14.68
CA LYS A 409 -23.53 23.18 -14.81
C LYS A 409 -23.57 21.84 -14.06
N ILE A 410 -23.95 21.85 -12.79
CA ILE A 410 -24.06 20.64 -11.94
C ILE A 410 -25.03 19.63 -12.54
N MET A 411 -26.18 20.07 -13.06
CA MET A 411 -27.14 19.18 -13.74
C MET A 411 -26.53 18.49 -14.97
N ARG A 412 -25.71 19.18 -15.77
CA ARG A 412 -25.01 18.56 -16.91
C ARG A 412 -23.98 17.54 -16.44
N GLU A 413 -23.18 17.90 -15.44
CA GLU A 413 -22.17 17.02 -14.83
C GLU A 413 -22.82 15.77 -14.23
N SER A 414 -23.98 15.88 -13.56
CA SER A 414 -24.79 14.74 -13.11
C SER A 414 -25.19 13.81 -14.25
N THR A 415 -25.76 14.35 -15.33
CA THR A 415 -26.18 13.52 -16.48
C THR A 415 -25.02 12.84 -17.21
N ASP A 416 -23.81 13.44 -17.20
CA ASP A 416 -22.62 12.80 -17.77
C ASP A 416 -22.02 11.76 -16.82
N CYS A 417 -22.12 11.94 -15.50
CA CYS A 417 -21.80 10.93 -14.50
C CYS A 417 -22.75 9.72 -14.58
N GLU A 418 -24.07 9.95 -14.70
CA GLU A 418 -25.08 8.89 -14.88
C GLU A 418 -24.78 8.03 -16.11
N ARG A 419 -24.57 8.64 -17.28
CA ARG A 419 -24.16 7.91 -18.52
C ARG A 419 -22.83 7.18 -18.38
N ARG A 420 -21.90 7.66 -17.55
CA ARG A 420 -20.65 6.96 -17.29
C ARG A 420 -20.88 5.76 -16.38
N ASN A 421 -21.81 5.86 -15.44
CA ASN A 421 -22.19 4.75 -14.56
C ASN A 421 -22.89 3.64 -15.35
N GLU A 422 -23.87 3.97 -16.21
CA GLU A 422 -24.52 3.00 -17.13
C GLU A 422 -23.49 2.19 -17.93
N ARG A 423 -22.49 2.85 -18.52
CA ARG A 423 -21.42 2.18 -19.28
C ARG A 423 -20.51 1.29 -18.44
N LEU A 424 -20.33 1.61 -17.16
CA LEU A 424 -19.57 0.78 -16.23
C LEU A 424 -20.40 -0.44 -15.82
N GLU A 425 -21.70 -0.30 -15.60
CA GLU A 425 -22.62 -1.42 -15.34
C GLU A 425 -22.67 -2.39 -16.52
N ASP A 426 -22.77 -1.89 -17.75
CA ASP A 426 -22.66 -2.70 -18.98
C ASP A 426 -21.31 -3.45 -19.04
N ALA A 427 -20.20 -2.77 -18.73
CA ALA A 427 -18.87 -3.38 -18.74
C ALA A 427 -18.72 -4.47 -17.66
N PHE A 428 -19.21 -4.23 -16.43
CA PHE A 428 -19.22 -5.24 -15.36
C PHE A 428 -20.11 -6.44 -15.71
N SER A 429 -21.25 -6.21 -16.37
CA SER A 429 -22.12 -7.28 -16.85
C SER A 429 -21.42 -8.17 -17.88
N ASN A 430 -20.77 -7.57 -18.89
CA ASN A 430 -20.01 -8.30 -19.89
C ASN A 430 -18.83 -9.07 -19.29
N GLU A 431 -18.05 -8.44 -18.40
CA GLU A 431 -16.89 -9.10 -17.76
C GLU A 431 -17.33 -10.24 -16.83
N ARG A 432 -18.52 -10.14 -16.21
CA ARG A 432 -19.11 -11.24 -15.43
C ARG A 432 -19.50 -12.44 -16.30
N VAL A 433 -20.06 -12.21 -17.50
CA VAL A 433 -20.36 -13.29 -18.46
C VAL A 433 -19.08 -13.98 -18.91
N LYS A 434 -18.07 -13.21 -19.30
CA LYS A 434 -16.75 -13.73 -19.70
C LYS A 434 -16.07 -14.52 -18.58
N ASN A 435 -16.17 -14.08 -17.33
CA ASN A 435 -15.61 -14.82 -16.19
C ASN A 435 -16.32 -16.18 -15.98
N GLN A 436 -17.63 -16.27 -16.24
CA GLN A 436 -18.37 -17.54 -16.22
C GLN A 436 -18.05 -18.44 -17.42
N GLU A 437 -17.58 -17.89 -18.55
CA GLU A 437 -17.10 -18.68 -19.68
C GLU A 437 -15.72 -19.27 -19.36
N LEU A 438 -14.78 -18.46 -18.86
CA LEU A 438 -13.45 -18.91 -18.43
C LEU A 438 -13.51 -19.93 -17.28
N GLU A 439 -14.47 -19.79 -16.36
CA GLU A 439 -14.68 -20.77 -15.29
C GLU A 439 -15.14 -22.14 -15.83
N ARG A 440 -16.01 -22.17 -16.84
CA ARG A 440 -16.38 -23.43 -17.51
C ARG A 440 -15.20 -24.03 -18.29
N GLU A 441 -14.42 -23.20 -18.98
CA GLU A 441 -13.23 -23.68 -19.70
C GLU A 441 -12.18 -24.26 -18.74
N ARG A 442 -11.99 -23.65 -17.55
CA ARG A 442 -11.14 -24.20 -16.48
C ARG A 442 -11.63 -25.59 -16.06
N ASP A 443 -12.92 -25.73 -15.79
CA ASP A 443 -13.49 -26.99 -15.30
C ASP A 443 -13.40 -28.10 -16.37
N GLU A 444 -13.71 -27.79 -17.64
CA GLU A 444 -13.53 -28.72 -18.76
C GLU A 444 -12.07 -29.14 -19.00
N LEU A 445 -11.09 -28.29 -18.64
CA LEU A 445 -9.67 -28.61 -18.70
C LEU A 445 -9.22 -29.45 -17.50
N ALA A 446 -9.76 -29.18 -16.31
CA ALA A 446 -9.51 -29.97 -15.12
C ALA A 446 -10.02 -31.41 -15.28
N ASP A 447 -11.24 -31.59 -15.80
CA ASP A 447 -11.82 -32.91 -16.13
C ASP A 447 -10.93 -33.66 -17.14
N ARG A 448 -10.48 -32.99 -18.22
CA ARG A 448 -9.58 -33.58 -19.22
C ARG A 448 -8.22 -33.98 -18.64
N ILE A 449 -7.69 -33.24 -17.66
CA ILE A 449 -6.45 -33.59 -16.96
C ILE A 449 -6.68 -34.81 -16.04
N ALA A 450 -7.82 -34.91 -15.38
CA ALA A 450 -8.19 -36.07 -14.58
C ALA A 450 -8.28 -37.35 -15.44
N GLU A 451 -8.98 -37.30 -16.58
CA GLU A 451 -9.05 -38.41 -17.55
C GLU A 451 -7.65 -38.84 -18.04
N GLN A 452 -6.76 -37.89 -18.34
CA GLN A 452 -5.39 -38.19 -18.76
C GLN A 452 -4.54 -38.79 -17.64
N ASN A 453 -4.71 -38.35 -16.38
CA ASN A 453 -4.01 -38.93 -15.24
C ASN A 453 -4.47 -40.37 -14.96
N GLU A 454 -5.77 -40.67 -15.09
CA GLU A 454 -6.27 -42.05 -15.00
C GLU A 454 -5.71 -42.95 -16.11
N GLU A 455 -5.57 -42.44 -17.35
CA GLU A 455 -4.90 -43.16 -18.44
C GLU A 455 -3.42 -43.43 -18.12
N VAL A 456 -2.70 -42.44 -17.57
CA VAL A 456 -1.29 -42.56 -17.18
C VAL A 456 -1.09 -43.59 -16.07
N GLU A 457 -1.91 -43.59 -15.02
CA GLU A 457 -1.82 -44.61 -13.96
C GLU A 457 -2.13 -46.01 -14.51
N ARG A 458 -3.15 -46.16 -15.36
CA ARG A 458 -3.46 -47.45 -16.01
C ARG A 458 -2.31 -47.96 -16.88
N LEU A 459 -1.58 -47.06 -17.55
CA LEU A 459 -0.39 -47.40 -18.34
C LEU A 459 0.82 -47.75 -17.44
N LYS A 460 0.98 -47.12 -16.28
CA LYS A 460 1.98 -47.51 -15.27
C LYS A 460 1.70 -48.91 -14.72
N GLU A 461 0.46 -49.19 -14.32
CA GLU A 461 0.04 -50.52 -13.86
C GLU A 461 0.36 -51.59 -14.92
N GLN A 462 0.02 -51.34 -16.20
CA GLN A 462 0.35 -52.26 -17.29
C GLN A 462 1.86 -52.45 -17.47
N LEU A 463 2.66 -51.40 -17.33
CA LEU A 463 4.12 -51.47 -17.44
C LEU A 463 4.73 -52.27 -16.29
N GLU A 464 4.27 -52.05 -15.07
CA GLU A 464 4.69 -52.79 -13.88
C GLU A 464 4.31 -54.28 -13.99
N ASP A 465 3.11 -54.57 -14.49
CA ASP A 465 2.64 -55.95 -14.70
C ASP A 465 3.46 -56.67 -15.81
N VAL A 466 3.89 -55.94 -16.85
CA VAL A 466 4.84 -56.46 -17.87
C VAL A 466 6.24 -56.67 -17.30
N MET A 467 6.76 -55.74 -16.50
CA MET A 467 8.06 -55.89 -15.82
C MET A 467 8.05 -57.10 -14.89
N ASN A 468 7.02 -57.25 -14.06
CA ASN A 468 6.84 -58.37 -13.14
C ASN A 468 6.74 -59.73 -13.87
N ARG A 469 6.15 -59.77 -15.07
CA ARG A 469 6.16 -60.97 -15.93
C ARG A 469 7.56 -61.25 -16.51
N THR A 470 8.30 -60.22 -16.88
CA THR A 470 9.64 -60.37 -17.48
C THR A 470 10.68 -60.82 -16.45
N VAL A 471 10.59 -60.33 -15.21
CA VAL A 471 11.42 -60.81 -14.08
C VAL A 471 11.14 -62.29 -13.79
N LYS A 472 9.87 -62.71 -13.74
CA LYS A 472 9.51 -64.13 -13.51
C LYS A 472 10.00 -65.08 -14.61
N VAL A 473 10.17 -64.61 -15.85
CA VAL A 473 10.76 -65.40 -16.94
C VAL A 473 12.29 -65.53 -16.82
N ALA A 474 12.96 -64.66 -16.06
CA ALA A 474 14.39 -64.73 -15.83
C ALA A 474 14.80 -65.65 -14.65
N GLU A 475 13.87 -66.02 -13.77
CA GLU A 475 14.16 -66.79 -12.54
C GLU A 475 13.93 -68.31 -12.65
N GLU A 476 13.41 -68.83 -13.76
CA GLU A 476 13.31 -70.29 -14.01
C GLU A 476 14.53 -70.84 -14.78
N PRO A 477 15.34 -71.74 -14.19
CA PRO A 477 16.47 -72.36 -14.89
C PRO A 477 16.02 -73.60 -15.68
N THR A 478 15.73 -73.46 -16.98
CA THR A 478 15.46 -74.63 -17.84
C THR A 478 16.37 -74.70 -19.07
N PHE A 479 17.11 -75.80 -19.17
CA PHE A 479 17.97 -76.14 -20.30
C PHE A 479 17.19 -76.64 -21.52
N SER A 480 17.79 -76.41 -22.69
CA SER A 480 17.71 -77.22 -23.92
C SER A 480 16.49 -77.12 -24.87
N SER A 481 16.77 -76.48 -26.01
CA SER A 481 16.62 -77.03 -27.38
C SER A 481 15.22 -77.36 -27.94
N THR A 482 14.78 -76.57 -28.92
CA THR A 482 14.32 -77.10 -30.22
C THR A 482 14.65 -76.12 -31.36
N THR A 483 15.13 -76.65 -32.48
CA THR A 483 15.51 -75.95 -33.72
C THR A 483 14.32 -75.48 -34.56
N LEU A 484 14.47 -74.34 -35.26
CA LEU A 484 14.24 -74.15 -36.71
C LEU A 484 14.44 -72.68 -37.13
N GLY A 485 15.29 -72.40 -38.13
CA GLY A 485 15.39 -71.05 -38.74
C GLY A 485 16.78 -70.56 -39.16
N ALA A 486 17.49 -71.25 -40.06
CA ALA A 486 18.58 -70.68 -40.86
C ALA A 486 18.00 -69.77 -41.97
N PRO A 487 18.69 -68.78 -42.58
CA PRO A 487 20.10 -68.83 -43.05
C PRO A 487 20.95 -67.57 -42.71
N GLY A 488 22.26 -67.52 -43.00
CA GLY A 488 23.12 -68.49 -43.70
C GLY A 488 24.61 -68.14 -43.65
N ASP A 489 25.41 -68.98 -44.31
CA ASP A 489 26.84 -69.13 -44.06
C ASP A 489 27.76 -67.99 -44.53
N LYS A 490 28.95 -67.93 -43.93
CA LYS A 490 30.19 -68.26 -44.67
C LYS A 490 31.29 -68.70 -43.71
N GLU A 491 31.54 -70.01 -43.71
CA GLU A 491 32.72 -70.61 -43.08
C GLU A 491 33.97 -70.40 -43.97
N THR A 492 35.14 -70.31 -43.34
CA THR A 492 36.41 -70.68 -43.99
C THR A 492 37.15 -71.66 -43.10
N ASP A 493 37.27 -72.88 -43.61
CA ASP A 493 37.94 -74.04 -43.02
C ASP A 493 39.47 -73.84 -42.96
N ALA A 494 40.06 -74.34 -41.86
CA ALA A 494 41.50 -74.50 -41.70
C ALA A 494 41.85 -75.71 -40.78
N GLY A 495 41.27 -76.89 -41.06
CA GLY A 495 41.90 -78.19 -40.86
C GLY A 495 42.23 -78.68 -39.43
N ASP A 496 41.53 -79.74 -39.01
CA ASP A 496 42.01 -80.84 -38.15
C ASP A 496 43.10 -80.57 -37.09
N ASN A 497 42.81 -79.67 -36.13
CA ASN A 497 42.69 -80.02 -34.69
C ASN A 497 42.52 -78.80 -33.75
N THR A 498 42.30 -77.60 -34.27
CA THR A 498 42.15 -76.39 -33.43
C THR A 498 40.83 -75.67 -33.74
N LYS A 499 39.89 -75.65 -32.77
CA LYS A 499 38.71 -74.78 -32.85
C LYS A 499 39.05 -73.40 -32.29
N ILE A 500 39.08 -72.38 -33.15
CA ILE A 500 39.18 -70.98 -32.72
C ILE A 500 37.77 -70.48 -32.40
N PHE A 501 37.49 -70.20 -31.13
CA PHE A 501 36.29 -69.47 -30.73
C PHE A 501 36.51 -67.98 -30.93
N HIS A 502 35.88 -67.41 -31.97
CA HIS A 502 35.74 -65.96 -32.06
C HIS A 502 34.65 -65.51 -31.07
N MET A 503 35.05 -64.86 -29.97
CA MET A 503 34.09 -64.13 -29.14
C MET A 503 33.46 -63.02 -29.99
N ALA A 504 32.13 -63.01 -30.08
CA ALA A 504 31.38 -62.23 -31.06
C ALA A 504 31.47 -60.69 -30.90
N MET A 505 32.13 -60.20 -29.85
CA MET A 505 32.48 -58.80 -29.67
C MET A 505 33.93 -58.64 -29.20
N ASN A 506 34.73 -57.89 -29.94
CA ASN A 506 36.03 -57.42 -29.47
C ASN A 506 35.81 -56.27 -28.47
N PRO A 507 36.23 -56.38 -27.19
CA PRO A 507 36.01 -55.33 -26.19
C PRO A 507 36.55 -53.96 -26.60
N PHE A 508 37.66 -53.93 -27.36
CA PHE A 508 38.24 -52.68 -27.87
C PHE A 508 37.43 -52.03 -29.00
N GLN A 509 36.57 -52.76 -29.71
CA GLN A 509 35.64 -52.15 -30.68
C GLN A 509 34.41 -51.57 -29.97
N ALA A 510 33.89 -52.24 -28.95
CA ALA A 510 32.79 -51.73 -28.12
C ALA A 510 33.17 -50.40 -27.44
N ALA A 511 34.27 -50.40 -26.68
CA ALA A 511 34.77 -49.20 -25.98
C ALA A 511 35.12 -48.05 -26.95
N ARG A 512 35.56 -48.36 -28.18
CA ARG A 512 35.89 -47.34 -29.19
C ARG A 512 34.66 -46.75 -29.89
N ALA A 513 33.57 -47.51 -29.98
CA ALA A 513 32.27 -46.98 -30.43
C ALA A 513 31.68 -46.04 -29.36
N GLU A 514 31.68 -46.47 -28.10
CA GLU A 514 31.20 -45.71 -26.94
C GLU A 514 31.99 -44.39 -26.74
N TYR A 515 33.31 -44.41 -26.93
CA TYR A 515 34.15 -43.21 -26.91
C TYR A 515 33.91 -42.26 -28.11
N GLN A 516 33.45 -42.76 -29.26
CA GLN A 516 33.07 -41.90 -30.39
C GLN A 516 31.66 -41.31 -30.24
N GLU A 517 30.72 -42.03 -29.62
CA GLU A 517 29.39 -41.49 -29.32
C GLU A 517 29.43 -40.39 -28.27
N SER A 518 30.14 -40.61 -27.16
CA SER A 518 30.31 -39.60 -26.11
C SER A 518 30.98 -38.31 -26.62
N LYS A 519 31.89 -38.39 -27.61
CA LYS A 519 32.49 -37.20 -28.23
C LYS A 519 31.55 -36.47 -29.20
N LYS A 520 30.52 -37.13 -29.75
CA LYS A 520 29.49 -36.46 -30.58
C LYS A 520 28.48 -35.70 -29.73
N ARG A 521 28.07 -36.23 -28.57
CA ARG A 521 27.14 -35.54 -27.67
C ARG A 521 27.76 -34.31 -26.98
N LYS A 522 29.08 -34.26 -26.81
CA LYS A 522 29.82 -33.14 -26.18
C LYS A 522 30.21 -31.99 -27.14
N LEU A 523 29.69 -31.93 -28.37
CA LEU A 523 30.05 -30.89 -29.35
C LEU A 523 28.85 -30.08 -29.90
N THR A 524 27.64 -30.33 -29.40
CA THR A 524 26.43 -29.57 -29.78
C THR A 524 25.82 -28.78 -28.62
N ASP A 525 26.04 -29.19 -27.36
CA ASP A 525 25.58 -28.45 -26.19
C ASP A 525 26.70 -27.53 -25.66
N ALA A 526 26.81 -26.36 -26.28
CA ALA A 526 27.29 -25.18 -25.57
C ALA A 526 26.09 -24.60 -24.77
N PRO A 527 26.29 -24.07 -23.54
CA PRO A 527 25.17 -23.82 -22.64
C PRO A 527 24.45 -22.49 -22.92
N ASP A 528 23.55 -22.47 -23.91
CA ASP A 528 22.63 -21.33 -24.13
C ASP A 528 21.75 -21.07 -22.88
N GLY A 529 21.41 -22.12 -22.12
CA GLY A 529 20.71 -21.98 -20.84
C GLY A 529 21.47 -21.15 -19.79
N ALA A 530 22.80 -21.04 -19.88
CA ALA A 530 23.58 -20.17 -19.00
C ALA A 530 23.60 -18.71 -19.46
N ALA A 531 23.13 -18.40 -20.67
CA ALA A 531 22.80 -17.03 -21.07
C ALA A 531 21.38 -16.68 -20.63
N GLN A 532 20.40 -17.54 -20.92
CA GLN A 532 19.00 -17.36 -20.52
C GLN A 532 18.83 -17.24 -19.00
N LEU A 533 19.45 -18.11 -18.19
CA LEU A 533 19.37 -18.01 -16.73
C LEU A 533 19.96 -16.69 -16.19
N ARG A 534 20.96 -16.12 -16.88
CA ARG A 534 21.51 -14.79 -16.51
C ARG A 534 20.61 -13.65 -16.96
N GLU A 535 19.93 -13.80 -18.09
CA GLU A 535 18.95 -12.82 -18.59
C GLU A 535 17.70 -12.80 -17.71
N GLU A 536 17.20 -13.97 -17.30
CA GLU A 536 16.14 -14.13 -16.29
C GLU A 536 16.54 -13.55 -14.92
N GLN A 537 17.76 -13.83 -14.44
CA GLN A 537 18.27 -13.23 -13.19
C GLN A 537 18.47 -11.72 -13.29
N MET A 538 18.82 -11.17 -14.46
CA MET A 538 18.90 -9.72 -14.65
C MET A 538 17.50 -9.10 -14.69
N ALA A 539 16.53 -9.73 -15.36
CA ALA A 539 15.13 -9.28 -15.36
C ALA A 539 14.53 -9.29 -13.94
N GLU A 540 14.73 -10.36 -13.16
CA GLU A 540 14.28 -10.43 -11.76
C GLU A 540 14.91 -9.32 -10.89
N LEU A 541 16.20 -9.02 -11.11
CA LEU A 541 16.88 -7.92 -10.42
C LEU A 541 16.42 -6.54 -10.87
N GLU A 542 16.07 -6.35 -12.14
CA GLU A 542 15.49 -5.12 -12.69
C GLU A 542 14.07 -4.89 -12.14
N ASP A 543 13.20 -5.90 -12.15
CA ASP A 543 11.86 -5.85 -11.55
C ASP A 543 11.93 -5.52 -10.05
N ARG A 544 12.86 -6.16 -9.32
CA ARG A 544 13.09 -5.91 -7.89
C ARG A 544 13.66 -4.51 -7.63
N LEU A 545 14.50 -3.98 -8.52
CA LEU A 545 15.00 -2.62 -8.44
C LEU A 545 13.89 -1.60 -8.74
N GLU A 546 13.01 -1.86 -9.70
CA GLU A 546 11.85 -1.01 -9.98
C GLU A 546 10.88 -1.00 -8.79
N LEU A 547 10.59 -2.16 -8.20
CA LEU A 547 9.75 -2.29 -7.00
C LEU A 547 10.32 -1.46 -5.84
N VAL A 548 11.61 -1.63 -5.51
CA VAL A 548 12.27 -0.85 -4.44
C VAL A 548 12.29 0.64 -4.75
N THR A 549 12.46 1.04 -6.02
CA THR A 549 12.43 2.45 -6.44
C THR A 549 11.03 3.05 -6.29
N ARG A 550 9.99 2.28 -6.61
CA ARG A 550 8.58 2.64 -6.45
C ARG A 550 8.20 2.76 -4.97
N GLU A 551 8.62 1.80 -4.13
CA GLU A 551 8.42 1.85 -2.68
C GLU A 551 9.16 3.02 -2.02
N LYS A 552 10.41 3.28 -2.41
CA LYS A 552 11.18 4.44 -1.96
C LYS A 552 10.45 5.75 -2.29
N LYS A 553 9.91 5.87 -3.51
CA LYS A 553 9.11 7.05 -3.91
C LYS A 553 7.85 7.20 -3.07
N VAL A 554 7.11 6.12 -2.81
CA VAL A 554 5.92 6.15 -1.93
C VAL A 554 6.28 6.56 -0.50
N LEU A 555 7.44 6.10 0.01
CA LEU A 555 7.94 6.49 1.33
C LEU A 555 8.35 7.97 1.37
N GLU A 556 8.98 8.48 0.32
CA GLU A 556 9.36 9.89 0.16
C GLU A 556 8.12 10.81 0.03
N ASP A 557 7.13 10.43 -0.79
CA ASP A 557 5.84 11.12 -0.90
C ASP A 557 5.09 11.14 0.45
N SER A 558 5.11 10.03 1.19
CA SER A 558 4.54 9.94 2.54
C SER A 558 5.28 10.84 3.55
N TYR A 559 6.61 10.84 3.53
CA TYR A 559 7.44 11.70 4.38
C TYR A 559 7.18 13.19 4.10
N ASN A 560 7.10 13.57 2.81
CA ASN A 560 6.77 14.93 2.40
C ASN A 560 5.36 15.33 2.86
N LEU A 561 4.36 14.44 2.76
CA LEU A 561 3.01 14.68 3.26
C LEU A 561 2.98 14.88 4.79
N HIS A 562 3.73 14.08 5.55
CA HIS A 562 3.86 14.25 7.00
C HIS A 562 4.54 15.58 7.37
N LYS A 563 5.59 15.98 6.65
CA LYS A 563 6.28 17.27 6.80
C LYS A 563 5.35 18.46 6.52
N ASP A 564 4.57 18.39 5.45
CA ASP A 564 3.56 19.40 5.10
C ASP A 564 2.44 19.50 6.14
N LEU A 565 1.95 18.36 6.63
CA LEU A 565 0.93 18.31 7.68
C LEU A 565 1.45 18.93 8.99
N ALA A 566 2.68 18.58 9.41
CA ALA A 566 3.32 19.17 10.58
C ALA A 566 3.55 20.68 10.44
N SER A 567 3.90 21.15 9.23
CA SER A 567 4.04 22.57 8.93
C SER A 567 2.70 23.33 9.07
N LYS A 568 1.64 22.81 8.43
CA LYS A 568 0.28 23.38 8.52
C LYS A 568 -0.26 23.36 9.95
N PHE A 569 0.00 22.29 10.70
CA PHE A 569 -0.38 22.20 12.12
C PHE A 569 0.34 23.27 12.96
N ARG A 570 1.66 23.45 12.79
CA ARG A 570 2.40 24.52 13.48
C ARG A 570 1.87 25.92 13.12
N GLN A 571 1.55 26.17 11.86
CA GLN A 571 0.94 27.44 11.42
C GLN A 571 -0.43 27.68 12.09
N ALA A 572 -1.27 26.65 12.17
CA ALA A 572 -2.56 26.73 12.87
C ALA A 572 -2.39 26.96 14.39
N CYS A 573 -1.43 26.28 15.03
CA CYS A 573 -1.12 26.51 16.45
C CYS A 573 -0.68 27.95 16.71
N ILE A 574 0.22 28.50 15.87
CA ILE A 574 0.66 29.89 15.95
C ILE A 574 -0.55 30.82 15.84
N ALA A 575 -1.33 30.71 14.75
CA ALA A 575 -2.48 31.58 14.49
C ALA A 575 -3.60 31.50 15.56
N LEU A 576 -3.72 30.39 16.30
CA LEU A 576 -4.73 30.20 17.35
C LEU A 576 -4.26 30.52 18.77
N THR A 577 -2.95 30.45 19.04
CA THR A 577 -2.41 30.55 20.42
C THR A 577 -1.33 31.63 20.58
N GLY A 578 -0.82 32.19 19.49
CA GLY A 578 0.35 33.05 19.47
C GLY A 578 1.66 32.34 19.84
N LEU A 579 1.68 31.00 19.84
CA LEU A 579 2.82 30.19 20.28
C LEU A 579 3.40 29.34 19.15
N GLN A 580 4.67 29.55 18.85
CA GLN A 580 5.46 28.75 17.94
C GLN A 580 6.13 27.59 18.68
N ILE A 581 5.63 26.37 18.43
CA ILE A 581 6.17 25.13 18.98
C ILE A 581 7.13 24.49 17.96
N LYS A 582 8.38 24.27 18.34
CA LYS A 582 9.41 23.57 17.56
C LYS A 582 9.82 22.29 18.27
N LEU A 583 9.72 21.14 17.61
CA LEU A 583 10.35 19.90 18.09
C LEU A 583 11.85 20.01 17.81
N LYS A 584 12.69 19.90 18.85
CA LYS A 584 14.14 20.03 18.74
C LYS A 584 14.81 18.67 18.66
N ASP A 585 14.37 17.75 19.51
CA ASP A 585 14.74 16.35 19.48
C ASP A 585 13.47 15.53 19.69
N ALA A 586 13.07 14.77 18.66
CA ALA A 586 11.86 13.96 18.73
C ALA A 586 12.08 12.69 19.56
N ASP A 587 13.29 12.13 19.55
CA ASP A 587 13.60 10.86 20.20
C ASP A 587 13.79 11.06 21.71
N GLU A 588 14.39 12.19 22.12
CA GLU A 588 14.48 12.58 23.54
C GLU A 588 13.19 13.22 24.11
N GLY A 589 12.20 13.51 23.26
CA GLY A 589 10.92 14.11 23.64
C GLY A 589 11.03 15.60 24.00
N ILE A 590 11.88 16.37 23.32
CA ILE A 590 12.19 17.77 23.65
C ILE A 590 11.59 18.73 22.63
N CYS A 591 10.77 19.67 23.13
CA CYS A 591 10.23 20.77 22.33
C CYS A 591 10.62 22.14 22.91
N THR A 592 10.68 23.15 22.05
CA THR A 592 10.80 24.55 22.44
C THR A 592 9.53 25.31 22.08
N VAL A 593 9.14 26.25 22.94
CA VAL A 593 7.94 27.07 22.80
C VAL A 593 8.36 28.54 22.88
N GLN A 594 8.05 29.28 21.82
CA GLN A 594 8.38 30.69 21.64
C GLN A 594 7.08 31.48 21.38
N SER A 595 6.97 32.70 21.90
CA SER A 595 5.82 33.57 21.59
C SER A 595 6.03 34.27 20.24
N GLU A 596 4.99 34.34 19.42
CA GLU A 596 4.96 35.14 18.19
C GLU A 596 5.07 36.64 18.50
N TYR A 597 4.53 37.06 19.66
CA TYR A 597 4.55 38.45 20.12
C TYR A 597 5.95 38.95 20.54
N GLU A 598 6.89 38.06 20.88
CA GLU A 598 8.31 38.38 21.13
C GLU A 598 9.18 38.14 19.86
N GLY A 599 8.60 38.30 18.67
CA GLY A 599 9.20 38.03 17.38
C GLY A 599 10.52 38.80 17.14
N GLY A 600 11.63 38.06 17.07
CA GLY A 600 12.98 38.60 16.91
C GLY A 600 13.89 38.42 18.14
N SER A 601 13.34 37.98 19.27
CA SER A 601 14.14 37.50 20.41
C SER A 601 14.44 36.00 20.29
N ASP A 602 15.55 35.55 20.89
CA ASP A 602 15.86 34.11 21.06
C ASP A 602 15.18 33.50 22.31
N ASN A 603 14.22 34.21 22.92
CA ASN A 603 13.54 33.80 24.13
C ASN A 603 12.59 32.62 23.85
N HIS A 604 12.87 31.47 24.46
CA HIS A 604 12.03 30.27 24.34
C HIS A 604 12.08 29.43 25.60
N PHE A 605 10.92 28.87 25.98
CA PHE A 605 10.86 27.82 26.99
C PHE A 605 11.21 26.47 26.37
N VAL A 606 11.87 25.62 27.13
CA VAL A 606 12.14 24.23 26.74
C VAL A 606 11.28 23.32 27.60
N PHE A 607 10.57 22.38 26.97
CA PHE A 607 9.77 21.38 27.65
C PHE A 607 10.19 19.98 27.21
N LYS A 608 10.12 19.03 28.15
CA LYS A 608 10.24 17.60 27.90
C LYS A 608 8.88 16.95 28.06
N TYR A 609 8.39 16.32 27.00
CA TYR A 609 7.20 15.47 27.03
C TYR A 609 7.62 14.00 27.10
N PHE A 610 6.83 13.16 27.77
CA PHE A 610 7.13 11.75 27.94
C PHE A 610 6.12 10.91 27.16
N TYR A 611 6.58 10.25 26.09
CA TYR A 611 5.76 9.38 25.24
C TYR A 611 4.92 8.38 26.06
N GLY A 612 3.64 8.21 25.67
CA GLY A 612 2.70 7.35 26.38
C GLY A 612 2.13 7.93 27.69
N THR A 613 2.52 9.15 28.09
CA THR A 613 2.01 9.79 29.31
C THR A 613 1.53 11.23 29.05
N PRO A 614 0.60 11.77 29.86
CA PRO A 614 0.21 13.18 29.78
C PRO A 614 1.21 14.14 30.46
N ARG A 615 2.40 13.65 30.87
CA ARG A 615 3.37 14.44 31.64
C ARG A 615 4.23 15.29 30.71
N ILE A 616 4.31 16.58 31.04
CA ILE A 616 5.19 17.56 30.40
C ILE A 616 5.91 18.33 31.52
N ASP A 617 7.23 18.28 31.51
CA ASP A 617 8.08 18.99 32.48
C ASP A 617 8.78 20.17 31.77
N MET A 618 8.85 21.33 32.41
CA MET A 618 9.69 22.45 31.91
C MET A 618 11.15 22.19 32.27
N LEU A 619 12.06 22.36 31.31
CA LEU A 619 13.51 22.21 31.51
C LEU A 619 14.18 23.57 31.76
N ASP A 620 14.94 23.65 32.85
CA ASP A 620 15.86 24.76 33.13
C ASP A 620 17.12 24.61 32.27
N VAL A 621 17.08 25.16 31.06
CA VAL A 621 18.21 25.16 30.11
C VAL A 621 19.00 26.44 30.29
N LYS A 622 20.14 26.35 30.97
CA LYS A 622 20.99 27.49 31.31
C LYS A 622 21.62 28.14 30.07
N SER A 623 21.22 29.37 29.81
CA SER A 623 21.74 30.29 28.80
C SER A 623 21.53 31.70 29.31
N ASP A 624 22.42 32.64 28.97
CA ASP A 624 22.32 34.02 29.48
C ASP A 624 20.96 34.67 29.12
N ALA A 625 20.39 34.32 27.95
CA ALA A 625 19.05 34.77 27.53
C ALA A 625 17.90 34.05 28.25
N SER A 626 18.06 32.80 28.68
CA SER A 626 17.01 32.06 29.38
C SER A 626 16.91 32.44 30.86
N GLU A 627 18.02 32.82 31.52
CA GLU A 627 17.96 33.31 32.90
C GLU A 627 17.19 34.64 33.01
N GLU A 628 17.36 35.57 32.07
CA GLU A 628 16.57 36.82 32.01
C GLU A 628 15.09 36.54 31.70
N MET A 629 14.81 35.62 30.76
CA MET A 629 13.44 35.20 30.42
C MET A 629 12.72 34.53 31.61
N ILE A 630 13.39 33.62 32.30
CA ILE A 630 12.85 32.93 33.49
C ILE A 630 12.60 33.94 34.61
N GLN A 631 13.46 34.95 34.79
CA GLN A 631 13.22 36.03 35.77
C GLN A 631 12.01 36.91 35.39
N LYS A 632 11.83 37.28 34.10
CA LYS A 632 10.64 38.02 33.62
C LYS A 632 9.35 37.30 34.00
N TRP A 633 9.30 35.98 33.80
CA TRP A 633 8.08 35.18 33.93
C TRP A 633 7.94 34.40 35.25
N GLU A 634 8.94 34.46 36.15
CA GLU A 634 8.96 33.76 37.44
C GLU A 634 7.67 33.93 38.28
N PRO A 635 7.04 35.13 38.37
CA PRO A 635 5.79 35.31 39.12
C PRO A 635 4.62 34.50 38.54
N LEU A 636 4.51 34.43 37.21
CA LEU A 636 3.48 33.63 36.54
C LEU A 636 3.80 32.13 36.63
N MET A 637 5.08 31.74 36.51
CA MET A 637 5.52 30.36 36.70
C MET A 637 5.17 29.85 38.09
N LYS A 638 5.47 30.61 39.15
CA LYS A 638 5.08 30.25 40.54
C LYS A 638 3.57 30.08 40.69
N LYS A 639 2.78 31.02 40.15
CA LYS A 639 1.31 31.03 40.27
C LYS A 639 0.58 29.95 39.45
N TYR A 640 1.09 29.61 38.26
CA TYR A 640 0.39 28.71 37.34
C TYR A 640 1.05 27.33 37.21
N ILE A 641 2.37 27.24 37.21
CA ILE A 641 3.09 25.96 37.22
C ILE A 641 3.25 25.48 38.68
N GLY A 642 3.74 26.34 39.59
CA GLY A 642 3.99 25.96 40.99
C GLY A 642 2.72 25.65 41.79
N GLU A 643 1.78 26.60 41.87
CA GLU A 643 0.56 26.44 42.69
C GLU A 643 -0.56 25.62 42.01
N ARG A 644 -0.63 25.66 40.67
CA ARG A 644 -1.76 25.09 39.90
C ARG A 644 -1.38 23.95 38.97
N ASN A 645 -0.09 23.61 38.85
CA ASN A 645 0.43 22.56 37.97
C ASN A 645 -0.12 22.61 36.53
N SER A 646 -0.22 23.82 35.95
CA SER A 646 -0.87 24.06 34.67
C SER A 646 -0.01 24.91 33.74
N ILE A 647 0.76 24.22 32.88
CA ILE A 647 1.51 24.83 31.78
C ILE A 647 0.59 25.59 30.79
N PRO A 648 -0.61 25.08 30.40
CA PRO A 648 -1.50 25.84 29.53
C PRO A 648 -1.99 27.15 30.14
N ALA A 649 -2.29 27.19 31.45
CA ALA A 649 -2.69 28.42 32.14
C ALA A 649 -1.53 29.42 32.26
N PHE A 650 -0.29 28.93 32.44
CA PHE A 650 0.91 29.76 32.41
C PHE A 650 1.11 30.41 31.04
N LEU A 651 1.13 29.60 29.98
CA LEU A 651 1.36 30.07 28.61
C LEU A 651 0.25 31.03 28.15
N ALA A 652 -1.02 30.75 28.46
CA ALA A 652 -2.13 31.65 28.14
C ALA A 652 -2.03 33.00 28.88
N ALA A 653 -1.64 33.00 30.16
CA ALA A 653 -1.45 34.25 30.91
C ALA A 653 -0.29 35.08 30.34
N MET A 654 0.83 34.44 30.02
CA MET A 654 1.97 35.06 29.37
C MET A 654 1.62 35.65 28.00
N THR A 655 0.87 34.92 27.16
CA THR A 655 0.40 35.42 25.86
C THR A 655 -0.47 36.67 26.02
N LEU A 656 -1.40 36.68 26.99
CA LEU A 656 -2.27 37.83 27.26
C LEU A 656 -1.50 39.06 27.78
N ASP A 657 -0.45 38.86 28.59
CA ASP A 657 0.40 39.95 29.05
C ASP A 657 1.21 40.54 27.88
N LEU A 658 1.75 39.70 27.00
CA LEU A 658 2.47 40.12 25.77
C LEU A 658 1.56 40.82 24.73
N GLU A 659 0.34 40.34 24.56
CA GLU A 659 -0.66 40.96 23.68
C GLU A 659 -1.02 42.37 24.18
N GLN A 660 -1.19 42.55 25.50
CA GLN A 660 -1.40 43.86 26.12
C GLN A 660 -0.18 44.80 25.98
N GLU A 661 1.05 44.28 26.09
CA GLU A 661 2.27 45.06 25.83
C GLU A 661 2.29 45.56 24.37
N ARG A 662 1.93 44.72 23.39
CA ARG A 662 1.89 45.11 21.96
C ARG A 662 0.79 46.12 21.64
N ASP A 663 -0.43 45.91 22.14
CA ASP A 663 -1.56 46.83 21.95
C ASP A 663 -1.27 48.21 22.58
N PHE A 664 -0.55 48.23 23.70
CA PHE A 664 -0.10 49.48 24.32
C PHE A 664 0.92 50.22 23.45
N ASP A 665 1.91 49.52 22.88
CA ASP A 665 2.90 50.12 21.99
C ASP A 665 2.29 50.61 20.67
N GLU A 666 1.43 49.83 20.01
CA GLU A 666 0.73 50.26 18.79
C GLU A 666 -0.12 51.53 19.04
N THR A 667 -0.90 51.55 20.12
CA THR A 667 -1.72 52.73 20.47
C THR A 667 -0.90 53.93 20.96
N MET A 668 0.32 53.74 21.47
CA MET A 668 1.23 54.86 21.77
C MET A 668 1.89 55.44 20.51
N HIS A 669 2.27 54.60 19.54
CA HIS A 669 2.81 55.04 18.26
C HIS A 669 1.77 55.82 17.43
N GLU A 670 0.51 55.41 17.42
CA GLU A 670 -0.56 56.19 16.78
C GLU A 670 -0.81 57.55 17.48
N ARG A 671 -0.75 57.60 18.82
CA ARG A 671 -0.97 58.85 19.56
C ARG A 671 0.19 59.84 19.45
N THR A 672 1.44 59.37 19.46
CA THR A 672 2.62 60.24 19.37
C THR A 672 2.73 60.97 18.03
N HIS A 673 2.17 60.42 16.95
CA HIS A 673 2.04 61.15 15.67
C HIS A 673 1.08 62.35 15.69
N THR A 674 0.28 62.53 16.75
CA THR A 674 -0.68 63.65 16.86
C THR A 674 -0.24 64.81 17.76
N PHE A 675 0.90 64.69 18.47
CA PHE A 675 1.39 65.69 19.44
C PHE A 675 2.79 66.26 19.09
N SER A 676 2.99 66.68 17.84
CA SER A 676 4.17 67.44 17.40
C SER A 676 3.83 68.77 16.72
N VAL A 677 2.64 69.32 16.98
CA VAL A 677 2.22 70.65 16.51
C VAL A 677 1.61 71.44 17.67
N LEU A 678 2.46 72.07 18.48
CA LEU A 678 2.25 73.37 19.12
C LEU A 678 3.44 73.77 20.01
N HIS A 679 3.82 75.05 19.92
CA HIS A 679 4.91 75.74 20.62
C HIS A 679 6.33 75.40 20.08
N GLU A 680 7.25 76.35 19.86
CA GLU A 680 7.30 77.77 20.29
C GLU A 680 7.46 78.77 19.11
N ASP A 681 7.32 80.07 19.42
CA ASP A 681 7.41 81.25 18.53
C ASP A 681 8.85 81.63 18.11
#